data_AF-Q4QES0-F1
#
_entry.id   AF-Q4QES0-F1
#
_cell.length_a   1.000
_cell.length_b   1.000
_cell.length_c   1.000
_cell.angle_alpha   90.00
_cell.angle_beta   90.00
_cell.angle_gamma   90.00
#
_symmetry.space_group_name_H-M   'P 1'
#
loop_
_entity.id
_entity.type
_entity.pdbx_description
1 polymer ?
#
loop_
_entity_poly.entity_id
_entity_poly.type
_entity_poly.pdbx_seq_one_letter_code
_entity_poly.pdbx_strand_id
1 'polypeptide(L)'
;MEHRTLTCASVPGICSSPTDLATGAEAVSNIAKALHPSCISVLDSQDRRTARPAPVFEDAARQYEEGEHVPEEPHLLPGLQIRRRTFTPAELLERFGDTDIIYSFVNGSEANHYYRKAMSMWCLPQLRDLENATYSEGGRLPPALQSIVASNTPACLPPYLQNAYDNLHSTRDFVATVASNARPGTDDRETDELRHSLRSVEQHVRWHRGRVVMVSPGHHPTWVDGAKNFLAGVCGGARVQALRSSGTHLRVTTVHQDAVMPYGMRLTVDSHVIEQHLWRVRNVTSVHVYMNDDYFVNRDVAITDLLNEYGGTIVRTERGILQKGVLGSPSGGTWSEGVRNTHLFNIMELDLQHEDYLLETLERQWSAERVQRGASGVGDPVPPIALNDMVDAAYAHVPASRPPTALPRRHRRYATHAPFVCCTNMHRFLQTRYAAELAYNSLHHRRRSVRDLYVPFVYNAFIMARPWQASPKFLPYLLELHRSRRLGRTDAMSPTQIVLDNEDGCGPASLRGGFIASECVFAKFLNNLTLNEAVVERVRQVNPLYFNINAGFSSAEAADQLRRFLHGKFPTPVYLEVGGRTSSAGAAAAAEEGALSRLFGDLMALPVVGVVSYEEGVCPLVRSLALAFAGHHRGGVRVSVEQHGGATLREARAALGHRVVSAMPAPACTYKEQVSVDPAARGESVAEIARRAMGEMRGGVELPWTCGGGGAGLRVRGFVVDARTRGAPVRSAAALRDALAVPAQTLSLEDFRAVAVGPSEGDVVLVVSREDAEAQAVHWVNGASESDLLLTYPLPVEAYEDMDAEVRWSVP
;
A
#
# COMPACT_ATOMS: atom_id res chain seq x y z
N MET A 1 -38.77 36.73 -13.34
CA MET A 1 -40.02 36.13 -13.87
C MET A 1 -39.77 35.74 -15.31
N GLU A 2 -39.47 34.46 -15.53
CA GLU A 2 -39.85 33.61 -16.66
C GLU A 2 -39.11 32.30 -16.42
N HIS A 3 -39.82 31.31 -15.86
CA HIS A 3 -39.31 29.96 -15.67
C HIS A 3 -39.34 29.24 -17.02
N ARG A 4 -38.16 28.86 -17.55
CA ARG A 4 -38.06 27.80 -18.55
C ARG A 4 -37.65 26.50 -17.86
N THR A 5 -38.59 25.58 -17.79
CA THR A 5 -38.44 24.18 -17.39
C THR A 5 -37.69 23.43 -18.49
N LEU A 6 -36.50 22.89 -18.17
CA LEU A 6 -35.82 21.90 -19.01
C LEU A 6 -36.29 20.50 -18.61
N THR A 7 -36.89 19.77 -19.56
CA THR A 7 -37.40 18.41 -19.41
C THR A 7 -36.32 17.36 -19.73
N CYS A 8 -36.47 16.16 -19.15
CA CYS A 8 -35.54 15.02 -19.09
C CYS A 8 -35.14 14.32 -20.42
N ALA A 9 -35.06 15.03 -21.56
CA ALA A 9 -34.89 14.38 -22.87
C ALA A 9 -33.49 14.48 -23.51
N SER A 10 -32.43 14.88 -22.80
CA SER A 10 -31.11 15.14 -23.43
C SER A 10 -29.89 14.39 -22.89
N VAL A 11 -30.04 13.40 -21.99
CA VAL A 11 -28.92 12.55 -21.53
C VAL A 11 -29.37 11.10 -21.29
N PRO A 12 -29.10 10.14 -22.18
CA PRO A 12 -29.33 8.72 -21.91
C PRO A 12 -28.18 8.20 -21.04
N GLY A 13 -28.46 7.87 -19.77
CA GLY A 13 -27.50 7.19 -18.88
C GLY A 13 -27.61 7.50 -17.39
N ILE A 14 -28.35 8.53 -16.98
CA ILE A 14 -28.46 8.93 -15.56
C ILE A 14 -29.71 8.37 -14.86
N CYS A 15 -30.65 7.77 -15.60
CA CYS A 15 -31.87 7.19 -15.02
C CYS A 15 -31.89 5.67 -15.18
N SER A 16 -31.31 4.95 -14.23
CA SER A 16 -31.68 3.55 -13.96
C SER A 16 -31.69 3.26 -12.45
N SER A 17 -32.67 3.84 -11.77
CA SER A 17 -33.52 3.14 -10.78
C SER A 17 -34.65 4.09 -10.35
N PRO A 18 -35.90 3.62 -10.17
CA PRO A 18 -37.03 4.48 -9.88
C PRO A 18 -36.92 5.02 -8.45
N THR A 19 -36.98 6.33 -8.30
CA THR A 19 -37.33 7.00 -7.05
C THR A 19 -38.80 6.73 -6.75
N ASP A 20 -39.09 5.84 -5.80
CA ASP A 20 -40.39 5.81 -5.13
C ASP A 20 -40.47 6.99 -4.15
N LEU A 21 -40.95 8.11 -4.67
CA LEU A 21 -41.54 9.20 -3.90
C LEU A 21 -42.97 8.78 -3.52
N ALA A 22 -43.14 8.12 -2.37
CA ALA A 22 -44.46 7.99 -1.77
C ALA A 22 -44.73 9.21 -0.88
N THR A 23 -45.42 10.20 -1.46
CA THR A 23 -46.18 11.20 -0.71
C THR A 23 -47.39 10.53 -0.07
N GLY A 24 -47.57 10.67 1.26
CA GLY A 24 -48.83 10.29 1.92
C GLY A 24 -48.68 9.92 3.38
N ALA A 25 -49.02 10.85 4.27
CA ALA A 25 -48.94 10.71 5.73
C ALA A 25 -50.01 9.77 6.37
N GLU A 26 -50.63 8.86 5.62
CA GLU A 26 -51.68 7.95 6.15
C GLU A 26 -51.37 6.45 6.03
N ALA A 27 -50.23 6.05 5.47
CA ALA A 27 -49.84 4.63 5.38
C ALA A 27 -49.11 4.07 6.62
N VAL A 28 -48.92 4.88 7.67
CA VAL A 28 -48.09 4.55 8.85
C VAL A 28 -48.80 3.63 9.86
N SER A 29 -50.10 3.36 9.73
CA SER A 29 -50.85 2.59 10.75
C SER A 29 -51.02 1.09 10.45
N ASN A 30 -50.84 0.62 9.21
CA ASN A 30 -51.20 -0.78 8.84
C ASN A 30 -50.02 -1.73 8.56
N ILE A 31 -48.76 -1.30 8.72
CA ILE A 31 -47.56 -2.16 8.56
C ILE A 31 -47.10 -2.76 9.93
N ALA A 32 -47.91 -2.67 10.97
CA ALA A 32 -47.58 -3.22 12.29
C ALA A 32 -47.94 -4.71 12.49
N LYS A 33 -48.45 -5.43 11.46
CA LYS A 33 -49.02 -6.78 11.65
C LYS A 33 -48.52 -7.92 10.75
N ALA A 34 -47.37 -7.77 10.09
CA ALA A 34 -46.75 -8.91 9.40
C ALA A 34 -45.21 -8.84 9.46
N LEU A 35 -44.64 -9.03 10.66
CA LEU A 35 -43.20 -9.26 10.83
C LEU A 35 -42.88 -10.73 10.56
N HIS A 36 -42.21 -10.97 9.44
CA HIS A 36 -41.54 -12.23 9.11
C HIS A 36 -40.29 -12.41 10.02
N PRO A 37 -39.88 -13.63 10.42
CA PRO A 37 -38.84 -13.84 11.45
C PRO A 37 -37.39 -13.45 11.08
N SER A 38 -37.15 -12.75 9.97
CA SER A 38 -35.80 -12.53 9.40
C SER A 38 -35.33 -11.07 9.38
N CYS A 39 -36.04 -10.14 10.02
CA CYS A 39 -35.66 -8.73 10.12
C CYS A 39 -35.48 -8.31 11.58
N ILE A 40 -34.24 -8.02 12.00
CA ILE A 40 -33.98 -7.35 13.27
C ILE A 40 -34.33 -5.87 13.07
N SER A 41 -35.49 -5.44 13.58
CA SER A 41 -35.92 -4.05 13.59
C SER A 41 -35.26 -3.31 14.75
N VAL A 42 -34.28 -2.45 14.48
CA VAL A 42 -33.66 -1.53 15.44
C VAL A 42 -34.26 -0.12 15.32
N LEU A 43 -35.48 0.00 14.75
CA LEU A 43 -36.07 1.29 14.38
C LEU A 43 -36.40 2.21 15.58
N ASP A 44 -36.52 1.68 16.80
CA ASP A 44 -36.89 2.48 17.98
C ASP A 44 -35.71 3.15 18.72
N SER A 45 -34.47 3.00 18.23
CA SER A 45 -33.28 3.58 18.87
C SER A 45 -32.32 4.25 17.90
N GLN A 46 -32.81 5.09 16.99
CA GLN A 46 -31.91 6.02 16.29
C GLN A 46 -31.26 6.93 17.34
N ASP A 47 -29.99 6.64 17.67
CA ASP A 47 -29.20 7.45 18.59
C ASP A 47 -28.87 8.80 17.92
N ARG A 48 -29.73 9.79 18.15
CA ARG A 48 -29.54 11.17 17.68
C ARG A 48 -28.35 11.89 18.37
N ARG A 49 -27.69 11.26 19.36
CA ARG A 49 -26.58 11.84 20.14
C ARG A 49 -25.24 11.85 19.40
N THR A 50 -25.17 11.34 18.17
CA THR A 50 -23.96 11.41 17.36
C THR A 50 -23.67 12.81 16.83
N ALA A 51 -24.61 13.77 16.84
CA ALA A 51 -24.35 15.16 16.44
C ALA A 51 -24.58 16.12 17.63
N ARG A 52 -23.59 16.21 18.53
CA ARG A 52 -23.55 17.00 19.79
C ARG A 52 -24.68 16.77 20.82
N PRO A 53 -24.39 16.82 22.14
CA PRO A 53 -25.41 16.90 23.18
C PRO A 53 -25.91 18.35 23.28
N ALA A 54 -27.23 18.53 23.20
CA ALA A 54 -27.99 19.78 23.31
C ALA A 54 -27.96 20.75 22.10
N PRO A 55 -29.15 21.19 21.62
CA PRO A 55 -29.30 22.06 20.46
C PRO A 55 -28.95 23.51 20.77
N VAL A 56 -28.20 24.16 19.89
CA VAL A 56 -28.10 25.63 19.83
C VAL A 56 -28.31 26.06 18.36
N PHE A 57 -29.58 26.37 18.05
CA PHE A 57 -30.17 27.12 16.91
C PHE A 57 -30.44 26.49 15.52
N GLU A 58 -31.70 26.75 15.10
CA GLU A 58 -32.37 27.06 13.81
C GLU A 58 -32.13 26.34 12.47
N ASP A 59 -31.08 25.55 12.23
CA ASP A 59 -30.92 24.90 10.91
C ASP A 59 -30.49 23.42 10.97
N ALA A 60 -31.49 22.53 11.00
CA ALA A 60 -31.31 21.09 11.02
C ALA A 60 -30.60 20.53 9.76
N ALA A 61 -30.53 21.28 8.65
CA ALA A 61 -29.85 20.82 7.43
C ALA A 61 -28.32 20.84 7.57
N ARG A 62 -27.76 21.83 8.30
CA ARG A 62 -26.32 21.96 8.55
C ARG A 62 -25.76 20.87 9.45
N GLN A 63 -26.57 20.33 10.38
CA GLN A 63 -26.19 19.24 11.29
C GLN A 63 -25.82 17.93 10.56
N TYR A 64 -26.29 17.76 9.31
CA TYR A 64 -25.99 16.58 8.51
C TYR A 64 -24.71 16.70 7.68
N GLU A 65 -24.23 17.93 7.44
CA GLU A 65 -23.08 18.20 6.58
C GLU A 65 -21.80 18.50 7.38
N GLU A 66 -21.90 18.94 8.64
CA GLU A 66 -20.75 19.17 9.52
C GLU A 66 -21.03 18.63 10.92
N GLY A 67 -20.05 17.93 11.52
CA GLY A 67 -20.22 17.48 12.90
C GLY A 67 -19.00 16.80 13.53
N GLU A 68 -18.84 17.00 14.83
CA GLU A 68 -17.95 16.21 15.70
C GLU A 68 -18.75 15.04 16.26
N HIS A 69 -18.26 13.80 16.10
CA HIS A 69 -18.91 12.65 16.70
C HIS A 69 -18.34 12.38 18.10
N VAL A 70 -19.24 12.25 19.09
CA VAL A 70 -18.86 11.80 20.43
C VAL A 70 -18.55 10.30 20.34
N PRO A 71 -17.34 9.86 20.73
CA PRO A 71 -16.99 8.44 20.81
C PRO A 71 -18.02 7.63 21.61
N GLU A 72 -18.35 6.43 21.12
CA GLU A 72 -19.32 5.52 21.73
C GLU A 72 -18.86 4.98 23.06
N GLU A 73 -19.69 5.23 24.07
CA GLU A 73 -19.92 4.38 25.25
C GLU A 73 -18.67 3.83 25.98
N PRO A 74 -17.50 4.53 26.04
CA PRO A 74 -16.35 3.95 26.74
C PRO A 74 -16.59 3.84 28.25
N HIS A 75 -17.58 4.57 28.77
CA HIS A 75 -17.98 4.57 30.18
C HIS A 75 -18.79 3.32 30.57
N LEU A 76 -19.31 2.56 29.60
CA LEU A 76 -19.95 1.27 29.85
C LEU A 76 -18.91 0.15 30.09
N LEU A 77 -17.66 0.38 29.69
CA LEU A 77 -16.54 -0.53 29.92
C LEU A 77 -15.92 -0.30 31.31
N PRO A 78 -16.02 -1.27 32.24
CA PRO A 78 -15.60 -1.07 33.62
C PRO A 78 -14.09 -0.83 33.72
N GLY A 79 -13.69 0.19 34.47
CA GLY A 79 -12.29 0.56 34.67
C GLY A 79 -11.62 1.26 33.48
N LEU A 80 -12.26 1.35 32.31
CA LEU A 80 -11.69 2.04 31.16
C LEU A 80 -11.88 3.56 31.30
N GLN A 81 -10.78 4.32 31.17
CA GLN A 81 -10.78 5.78 31.27
C GLN A 81 -10.18 6.39 30.01
N ILE A 82 -10.93 7.29 29.38
CA ILE A 82 -10.51 7.96 28.16
C ILE A 82 -10.11 9.40 28.48
N ARG A 83 -8.93 9.82 28.03
CA ARG A 83 -8.48 11.20 28.09
C ARG A 83 -8.30 11.79 26.69
N ARG A 84 -8.56 13.08 26.59
CA ARG A 84 -8.41 13.88 25.37
C ARG A 84 -7.58 15.11 25.70
N ARG A 85 -6.88 15.61 24.69
CA ARG A 85 -6.16 16.87 24.72
C ARG A 85 -6.55 17.66 23.46
N THR A 86 -6.60 18.98 23.59
CA THR A 86 -6.69 19.89 22.45
C THR A 86 -5.31 20.44 22.10
N PHE A 87 -5.11 20.74 20.83
CA PHE A 87 -3.90 21.28 20.24
C PHE A 87 -4.24 22.56 19.50
N THR A 88 -3.35 23.54 19.58
CA THR A 88 -3.34 24.70 18.70
C THR A 88 -2.88 24.29 17.29
N PRO A 89 -3.19 25.08 16.25
CA PRO A 89 -2.68 24.83 14.90
C PRO A 89 -1.15 24.72 14.82
N ALA A 90 -0.42 25.48 15.65
CA ALA A 90 1.04 25.42 15.71
C ALA A 90 1.53 24.09 16.31
N GLU A 91 0.92 23.63 17.40
CA GLU A 91 1.24 22.31 17.98
C GLU A 91 0.89 21.16 17.02
N LEU A 92 -0.21 21.27 16.27
CA LEU A 92 -0.55 20.29 15.23
C LEU A 92 0.52 20.26 14.14
N LEU A 93 0.98 21.42 13.67
CA LEU A 93 2.01 21.50 12.65
C LEU A 93 3.36 20.97 13.16
N GLU A 94 3.74 21.28 14.39
CA GLU A 94 4.95 20.76 15.01
C GLU A 94 4.91 19.24 15.14
N ARG A 95 3.75 18.67 15.50
CA ARG A 95 3.61 17.22 15.72
C ARG A 95 3.40 16.42 14.45
N PHE A 96 2.68 16.97 13.46
CA PHE A 96 2.21 16.24 12.28
C PHE A 96 2.69 16.83 10.95
N GLY A 97 3.56 17.84 10.98
CA GLY A 97 4.17 18.44 9.77
C GLY A 97 4.98 17.45 8.93
N ASP A 98 5.50 16.41 9.59
CA ASP A 98 6.30 15.33 9.00
C ASP A 98 5.46 14.06 8.68
N THR A 99 4.13 14.15 8.68
CA THR A 99 3.25 13.01 8.35
C THR A 99 3.61 12.39 7.00
N ASP A 100 3.62 11.06 6.86
CA ASP A 100 3.86 10.44 5.57
C ASP A 100 2.69 10.67 4.60
N ILE A 101 3.01 10.95 3.33
CA ILE A 101 2.07 10.88 2.20
C ILE A 101 2.36 9.59 1.44
N ILE A 102 1.40 8.68 1.43
CA ILE A 102 1.50 7.36 0.80
C ILE A 102 0.57 7.32 -0.41
N TYR A 103 1.15 7.21 -1.59
CA TYR A 103 0.43 7.00 -2.84
C TYR A 103 0.23 5.51 -3.12
N SER A 104 -0.96 5.12 -3.57
CA SER A 104 -1.11 3.93 -4.41
C SER A 104 -0.86 4.33 -5.86
N PHE A 105 0.15 3.74 -6.49
CA PHE A 105 0.43 3.92 -7.91
C PHE A 105 0.22 2.58 -8.61
N VAL A 106 -1.04 2.25 -8.87
CA VAL A 106 -1.43 0.94 -9.40
C VAL A 106 -1.44 0.94 -10.93
N ASN A 107 -1.67 2.09 -11.55
CA ASN A 107 -1.72 2.25 -13.00
C ASN A 107 -0.30 2.26 -13.55
N GLY A 108 0.01 1.35 -14.48
CA GLY A 108 1.33 1.28 -15.08
C GLY A 108 1.27 0.78 -16.52
N SER A 109 2.10 1.36 -17.38
CA SER A 109 2.23 0.94 -18.78
C SER A 109 3.42 0.01 -19.03
N GLU A 110 4.21 -0.30 -18.00
CA GLU A 110 5.36 -1.20 -18.14
C GLU A 110 4.95 -2.65 -18.42
N ALA A 111 5.82 -3.38 -19.13
CA ALA A 111 5.60 -4.77 -19.48
C ALA A 111 5.42 -5.67 -18.24
N ASN A 112 6.17 -5.42 -17.15
CA ASN A 112 6.10 -6.20 -15.91
C ASN A 112 4.72 -6.13 -15.26
N HIS A 113 4.24 -4.90 -15.01
CA HIS A 113 2.90 -4.65 -14.50
C HIS A 113 1.82 -5.28 -15.40
N TYR A 114 1.90 -5.03 -16.71
CA TYR A 114 0.93 -5.59 -17.65
C TYR A 114 0.93 -7.13 -17.63
N TYR A 115 2.09 -7.77 -17.57
CA TYR A 115 2.20 -9.22 -17.48
C TYR A 115 1.51 -9.75 -16.22
N ARG A 116 1.78 -9.17 -15.05
CA ARG A 116 1.09 -9.55 -13.79
C ARG A 116 -0.43 -9.38 -13.91
N LYS A 117 -0.88 -8.29 -14.53
CA LYS A 117 -2.31 -8.04 -14.75
C LYS A 117 -2.91 -9.06 -15.73
N ALA A 118 -2.22 -9.43 -16.80
CA ALA A 118 -2.66 -10.44 -17.74
C ALA A 118 -2.70 -11.84 -17.10
N MET A 119 -1.70 -12.19 -16.28
CA MET A 119 -1.70 -13.44 -15.51
C MET A 119 -2.87 -13.48 -14.53
N SER A 120 -3.08 -12.39 -13.78
CA SER A 120 -4.29 -12.25 -12.95
C SER A 120 -5.53 -12.40 -13.84
N MET A 121 -5.58 -11.66 -14.95
CA MET A 121 -6.46 -11.69 -16.14
C MET A 121 -7.07 -13.04 -16.50
N TRP A 122 -6.18 -13.94 -16.87
CA TRP A 122 -6.54 -15.12 -17.65
C TRP A 122 -6.24 -16.41 -16.90
N CYS A 123 -5.25 -16.39 -16.00
CA CYS A 123 -4.75 -17.60 -15.35
C CYS A 123 -5.19 -17.75 -13.90
N LEU A 124 -5.61 -16.67 -13.23
CA LEU A 124 -5.87 -16.69 -11.78
C LEU A 124 -6.76 -17.83 -11.26
N PRO A 125 -7.89 -18.21 -11.92
CA PRO A 125 -8.69 -19.34 -11.44
C PRO A 125 -7.87 -20.64 -11.38
N GLN A 126 -7.15 -20.95 -12.46
CA GLN A 126 -6.31 -22.15 -12.54
C GLN A 126 -5.14 -22.10 -11.57
N LEU A 127 -4.46 -20.95 -11.46
CA LEU A 127 -3.36 -20.77 -10.50
C LEU A 127 -3.83 -21.00 -9.07
N ARG A 128 -4.97 -20.43 -8.70
CA ARG A 128 -5.55 -20.60 -7.37
C ARG A 128 -5.93 -22.05 -7.10
N ASP A 129 -6.48 -22.77 -8.08
CA ASP A 129 -6.84 -24.17 -7.89
C ASP A 129 -5.59 -25.04 -7.65
N LEU A 130 -4.48 -24.76 -8.33
CA LEU A 130 -3.18 -25.43 -8.11
C LEU A 130 -2.56 -25.08 -6.75
N GLU A 131 -2.60 -23.80 -6.36
CA GLU A 131 -2.12 -23.33 -5.05
C GLU A 131 -2.94 -23.96 -3.92
N ASN A 132 -4.28 -24.00 -4.05
CA ASN A 132 -5.19 -24.63 -3.09
C ASN A 132 -4.92 -26.14 -2.97
N ALA A 133 -4.72 -26.83 -4.10
CA ALA A 133 -4.42 -28.27 -4.10
C ALA A 133 -3.10 -28.54 -3.36
N THR A 134 -2.05 -27.78 -3.69
CA THR A 134 -0.74 -27.89 -3.03
C THR A 134 -0.85 -27.63 -1.52
N TYR A 135 -1.61 -26.60 -1.13
CA TYR A 135 -1.81 -26.28 0.28
C TYR A 135 -2.53 -27.40 1.04
N SER A 136 -3.60 -27.94 0.43
CA SER A 136 -4.43 -28.99 1.01
C SER A 136 -3.71 -30.34 1.12
N GLU A 137 -2.80 -30.64 0.20
CA GLU A 137 -1.97 -31.86 0.20
C GLU A 137 -0.69 -31.72 1.04
N GLY A 138 -0.56 -30.66 1.85
CA GLY A 138 0.58 -30.50 2.76
C GLY A 138 1.90 -30.17 2.05
N GLY A 139 1.83 -29.43 0.95
CA GLY A 139 3.01 -29.03 0.16
C GLY A 139 3.36 -29.99 -0.97
N ARG A 140 2.62 -31.08 -1.16
CA ARG A 140 2.81 -31.97 -2.30
C ARG A 140 2.32 -31.28 -3.58
N LEU A 141 3.20 -31.19 -4.58
CA LEU A 141 2.86 -30.59 -5.87
C LEU A 141 1.83 -31.46 -6.62
N PRO A 142 0.74 -30.89 -7.16
CA PRO A 142 -0.19 -31.61 -8.03
C PRO A 142 0.48 -32.00 -9.36
N PRO A 143 -0.05 -33.01 -10.09
CA PRO A 143 0.55 -33.49 -11.34
C PRO A 143 0.82 -32.39 -12.38
N ALA A 144 -0.04 -31.38 -12.47
CA ALA A 144 0.14 -30.25 -13.37
C ALA A 144 1.41 -29.43 -13.06
N LEU A 145 1.72 -29.21 -11.77
CA LEU A 145 2.96 -28.52 -11.37
C LEU A 145 4.18 -29.44 -11.50
N GLN A 146 4.02 -30.75 -11.27
CA GLN A 146 5.08 -31.74 -11.55
C GLN A 146 5.44 -31.78 -13.05
N SER A 147 4.46 -31.57 -13.94
CA SER A 147 4.70 -31.53 -15.38
C SER A 147 5.57 -30.35 -15.80
N ILE A 148 5.48 -29.19 -15.14
CA ILE A 148 6.39 -28.06 -15.40
C ILE A 148 7.85 -28.53 -15.24
N VAL A 149 8.11 -29.34 -14.21
CA VAL A 149 9.44 -29.90 -13.92
C VAL A 149 9.90 -30.87 -15.00
N ALA A 150 8.98 -31.71 -15.49
CA ALA A 150 9.30 -32.79 -16.41
C ALA A 150 9.43 -32.34 -17.88
N SER A 151 8.65 -31.34 -18.29
CA SER A 151 8.50 -30.95 -19.70
C SER A 151 8.70 -29.46 -20.00
N ASN A 152 9.10 -28.66 -19.01
CA ASN A 152 9.28 -27.20 -19.14
C ASN A 152 8.04 -26.50 -19.75
N THR A 153 6.84 -26.95 -19.38
CA THR A 153 5.57 -26.45 -19.93
C THR A 153 4.82 -25.67 -18.85
N PRO A 154 4.53 -24.38 -19.02
CA PRO A 154 3.81 -23.57 -18.04
C PRO A 154 2.43 -24.13 -17.70
N ALA A 155 2.02 -24.01 -16.44
CA ALA A 155 0.66 -24.38 -16.03
C ALA A 155 -0.41 -23.55 -16.77
N CYS A 156 -0.18 -22.26 -16.98
CA CYS A 156 -1.08 -21.38 -17.70
C CYS A 156 -0.32 -20.22 -18.35
N LEU A 157 -0.75 -19.80 -19.54
CA LEU A 157 -0.27 -18.58 -20.17
C LEU A 157 -1.47 -17.72 -20.61
N PRO A 158 -1.33 -16.39 -20.61
CA PRO A 158 -2.32 -15.50 -21.23
C PRO A 158 -2.47 -15.85 -22.71
N PRO A 159 -3.65 -15.62 -23.33
CA PRO A 159 -3.92 -16.04 -24.71
C PRO A 159 -2.87 -15.57 -25.73
N TYR A 160 -2.34 -14.36 -25.58
CA TYR A 160 -1.32 -13.83 -26.49
C TYR A 160 0.02 -14.56 -26.41
N LEU A 161 0.39 -15.09 -25.23
CA LEU A 161 1.58 -15.92 -25.06
C LEU A 161 1.31 -17.37 -25.46
N GLN A 162 0.13 -17.89 -25.14
CA GLN A 162 -0.27 -19.24 -25.56
C GLN A 162 -0.24 -19.39 -27.08
N ASN A 163 -0.76 -18.39 -27.82
CA ASN A 163 -0.74 -18.39 -29.28
C ASN A 163 0.65 -18.23 -29.88
N ALA A 164 1.57 -17.60 -29.15
CA ALA A 164 2.94 -17.39 -29.58
C ALA A 164 3.89 -18.50 -29.13
N TYR A 165 3.44 -19.45 -28.28
CA TYR A 165 4.30 -20.33 -27.51
C TYR A 165 5.30 -21.12 -28.35
N ASP A 166 4.86 -21.67 -29.47
CA ASP A 166 5.72 -22.44 -30.39
C ASP A 166 6.84 -21.60 -31.03
N ASN A 167 6.70 -20.27 -31.03
CA ASN A 167 7.67 -19.30 -31.54
C ASN A 167 8.52 -18.65 -30.43
N LEU A 168 8.30 -18.99 -29.16
CA LEU A 168 9.08 -18.47 -28.04
C LEU A 168 10.35 -19.31 -27.84
N HIS A 169 11.36 -19.06 -28.68
CA HIS A 169 12.61 -19.82 -28.63
C HIS A 169 13.63 -19.23 -27.66
N SER A 170 13.56 -17.92 -27.41
CA SER A 170 14.51 -17.20 -26.56
C SER A 170 13.82 -16.27 -25.56
N THR A 171 14.57 -15.89 -24.53
CA THR A 171 14.16 -14.92 -23.52
C THR A 171 13.75 -13.59 -24.17
N ARG A 172 14.43 -13.20 -25.24
CA ARG A 172 14.11 -12.04 -26.08
C ARG A 172 12.72 -12.18 -26.70
N ASP A 173 12.39 -13.32 -27.27
CA ASP A 173 11.07 -13.57 -27.90
C ASP A 173 9.95 -13.43 -26.87
N PHE A 174 10.16 -13.96 -25.67
CA PHE A 174 9.22 -13.84 -24.56
C PHE A 174 9.02 -12.38 -24.14
N VAL A 175 10.10 -11.66 -23.82
CA VAL A 175 10.03 -10.25 -23.38
C VAL A 175 9.44 -9.37 -24.48
N ALA A 176 9.84 -9.56 -25.74
CA ALA A 176 9.29 -8.82 -26.88
C ALA A 176 7.81 -9.11 -27.11
N THR A 177 7.37 -10.37 -26.94
CA THR A 177 5.96 -10.74 -27.04
C THR A 177 5.14 -10.09 -25.93
N VAL A 178 5.64 -10.08 -24.69
CA VAL A 178 4.98 -9.38 -23.57
C VAL A 178 4.92 -7.87 -23.84
N ALA A 179 6.04 -7.26 -24.22
CA ALA A 179 6.12 -5.82 -24.45
C ALA A 179 5.23 -5.35 -25.62
N SER A 180 5.20 -6.08 -26.73
CA SER A 180 4.35 -5.75 -27.90
C SER A 180 2.86 -5.92 -27.62
N ASN A 181 2.50 -6.75 -26.64
CA ASN A 181 1.12 -6.95 -26.20
C ASN A 181 0.74 -6.11 -24.99
N ALA A 182 1.69 -5.38 -24.38
CA ALA A 182 1.41 -4.42 -23.32
C ALA A 182 0.59 -3.26 -23.89
N ARG A 183 -0.74 -3.42 -23.83
CA ARG A 183 -1.72 -2.41 -24.19
C ARG A 183 -2.34 -1.90 -22.90
N PRO A 184 -1.93 -0.73 -22.38
CA PRO A 184 -2.61 -0.14 -21.23
C PRO A 184 -4.09 0.01 -21.57
N GLY A 185 -4.97 -0.60 -20.76
CA GLY A 185 -6.41 -0.36 -20.89
C GLY A 185 -6.76 1.09 -20.55
N THR A 186 -8.04 1.46 -20.63
CA THR A 186 -8.53 2.76 -20.13
C THR A 186 -8.15 3.01 -18.67
N ASP A 187 -8.04 1.92 -17.91
CA ASP A 187 -7.77 1.93 -16.48
C ASP A 187 -6.27 1.77 -16.14
N ASP A 188 -5.37 1.63 -17.13
CA ASP A 188 -3.91 1.42 -16.91
C ASP A 188 -3.04 2.54 -17.47
N ARG A 189 -3.66 3.51 -18.15
CA ARG A 189 -2.93 4.56 -18.85
C ARG A 189 -2.52 5.65 -17.87
N GLU A 190 -1.22 5.75 -17.59
CA GLU A 190 -0.63 6.94 -16.99
C GLU A 190 -0.72 8.12 -18.00
N THR A 191 -1.49 9.14 -17.64
CA THR A 191 -1.74 10.38 -18.40
C THR A 191 -1.15 11.59 -17.66
N ASP A 192 -0.02 11.38 -16.98
CA ASP A 192 0.65 12.35 -16.09
C ASP A 192 -0.18 12.74 -14.85
N GLU A 193 -1.21 11.99 -14.45
CA GLU A 193 -2.02 12.27 -13.25
C GLU A 193 -1.15 12.30 -12.01
N LEU A 194 -0.35 11.24 -11.77
CA LEU A 194 0.51 11.16 -10.59
C LEU A 194 1.52 12.32 -10.54
N ARG A 195 2.09 12.68 -11.70
CA ARG A 195 3.01 13.80 -11.85
C ARG A 195 2.36 15.10 -11.39
N HIS A 196 1.15 15.40 -11.90
CA HIS A 196 0.44 16.63 -11.57
C HIS A 196 -0.18 16.59 -10.17
N SER A 197 -0.50 15.41 -9.65
CA SER A 197 -0.90 15.20 -8.25
C SER A 197 0.23 15.64 -7.32
N LEU A 198 1.46 15.20 -7.56
CA LEU A 198 2.61 15.63 -6.75
C LEU A 198 2.92 17.12 -6.89
N ARG A 199 2.82 17.70 -8.11
CA ARG A 199 2.91 19.15 -8.30
C ARG A 199 1.87 19.91 -7.47
N SER A 200 0.65 19.39 -7.42
CA SER A 200 -0.43 20.00 -6.62
C SER A 200 -0.10 20.02 -5.13
N VAL A 201 0.52 18.94 -4.62
CA VAL A 201 1.00 18.86 -3.23
C VAL A 201 2.09 19.88 -2.96
N GLU A 202 3.15 19.96 -3.77
CA GLU A 202 4.22 20.94 -3.57
C GLU A 202 3.71 22.40 -3.71
N GLN A 203 2.72 22.63 -4.57
CA GLN A 203 2.15 23.95 -4.79
C GLN A 203 1.33 24.44 -3.59
N HIS A 204 0.56 23.55 -2.96
CA HIS A 204 -0.52 23.90 -2.02
C HIS A 204 -0.35 23.36 -0.59
N VAL A 205 0.62 22.48 -0.33
CA VAL A 205 0.90 21.91 1.00
C VAL A 205 2.33 22.26 1.42
N ARG A 206 2.73 23.52 1.26
CA ARG A 206 4.12 23.99 1.44
C ARG A 206 4.68 23.87 2.86
N TRP A 207 3.84 23.58 3.85
CA TRP A 207 4.27 23.32 5.22
C TRP A 207 4.69 21.88 5.46
N HIS A 208 4.30 20.95 4.58
CA HIS A 208 4.59 19.52 4.75
C HIS A 208 6.06 19.20 4.52
N ARG A 209 6.63 18.35 5.38
CA ARG A 209 8.05 17.99 5.39
C ARG A 209 8.28 16.47 5.45
N GLY A 210 7.20 15.69 5.58
CA GLY A 210 7.22 14.24 5.65
C GLY A 210 7.58 13.57 4.32
N ARG A 211 7.69 12.24 4.37
CA ARG A 211 8.09 11.43 3.20
C ARG A 211 6.94 11.35 2.19
N VAL A 212 7.32 11.27 0.92
CA VAL A 212 6.41 10.84 -0.15
C VAL A 212 6.80 9.43 -0.56
N VAL A 213 5.91 8.48 -0.31
CA VAL A 213 6.09 7.06 -0.61
C VAL A 213 5.07 6.65 -1.66
N MET A 214 5.50 5.97 -2.72
CA MET A 214 4.63 5.45 -3.77
C MET A 214 4.66 3.92 -3.72
N VAL A 215 3.55 3.29 -3.38
CA VAL A 215 3.43 1.84 -3.45
C VAL A 215 2.98 1.46 -4.85
N SER A 216 3.83 0.75 -5.58
CA SER A 216 3.57 0.34 -6.96
C SER A 216 3.82 -1.16 -7.18
N PRO A 217 3.20 -1.78 -8.19
CA PRO A 217 3.45 -3.16 -8.61
C PRO A 217 4.79 -3.39 -9.33
N GLY A 218 5.82 -2.56 -9.03
CA GLY A 218 7.20 -2.76 -9.48
C GLY A 218 7.74 -1.73 -10.47
N HIS A 219 6.95 -0.74 -10.87
CA HIS A 219 7.41 0.37 -11.71
C HIS A 219 7.74 1.62 -10.90
N HIS A 220 8.70 2.40 -11.41
CA HIS A 220 9.03 3.74 -10.94
C HIS A 220 8.56 4.78 -11.99
N PRO A 221 8.01 5.95 -11.59
CA PRO A 221 7.55 6.94 -12.56
C PRO A 221 8.70 7.47 -13.43
N THR A 222 8.54 7.45 -14.75
CA THR A 222 9.60 7.79 -15.71
C THR A 222 9.94 9.28 -15.76
N TRP A 223 9.09 10.14 -15.19
CA TRP A 223 9.32 11.59 -15.12
C TRP A 223 10.19 11.99 -13.93
N VAL A 224 10.46 11.09 -12.98
CA VAL A 224 11.36 11.33 -11.85
C VAL A 224 12.81 11.27 -12.34
N ASP A 225 13.59 12.29 -12.01
CA ASP A 225 15.00 12.40 -12.33
C ASP A 225 15.83 11.54 -11.36
N GLY A 226 16.48 10.50 -11.91
CA GLY A 226 17.27 9.56 -11.12
C GLY A 226 18.42 10.21 -10.35
N ALA A 227 19.11 11.20 -10.94
CA ALA A 227 20.24 11.85 -10.28
C ALA A 227 19.77 12.70 -9.09
N LYS A 228 18.69 13.49 -9.28
CA LYS A 228 18.11 14.30 -8.20
C LYS A 228 17.55 13.41 -7.10
N ASN A 229 16.77 12.39 -7.44
CA ASN A 229 16.12 11.52 -6.46
C ASN A 229 17.13 10.67 -5.67
N PHE A 230 18.23 10.25 -6.30
CA PHE A 230 19.28 9.46 -5.64
C PHE A 230 20.21 10.31 -4.77
N LEU A 231 20.58 11.52 -5.20
CA LEU A 231 21.63 12.33 -4.57
C LEU A 231 21.11 13.46 -3.69
N ALA A 232 19.99 14.12 -4.02
CA ALA A 232 19.61 15.39 -3.39
C ALA A 232 19.26 15.29 -1.89
N GLY A 233 18.97 14.08 -1.40
CA GLY A 233 18.83 13.79 0.03
C GLY A 233 20.09 14.10 0.84
N VAL A 234 21.28 13.94 0.27
CA VAL A 234 22.56 14.12 0.99
C VAL A 234 23.53 15.05 0.29
N CYS A 235 23.40 15.21 -1.03
CA CYS A 235 24.25 16.05 -1.85
C CYS A 235 23.53 17.32 -2.30
N GLY A 236 24.25 18.43 -2.29
CA GLY A 236 23.77 19.70 -2.84
C GLY A 236 24.30 20.91 -2.07
N GLY A 237 24.41 22.04 -2.75
CA GLY A 237 24.86 23.28 -2.11
C GLY A 237 23.77 23.95 -1.27
N ALA A 238 24.00 25.21 -0.91
CA ALA A 238 23.03 26.02 -0.16
C ALA A 238 21.64 26.08 -0.81
N ARG A 239 21.55 25.95 -2.14
CA ARG A 239 20.29 25.94 -2.90
C ARG A 239 19.42 24.72 -2.58
N VAL A 240 19.98 23.51 -2.63
CA VAL A 240 19.26 22.27 -2.28
C VAL A 240 18.88 22.29 -0.80
N GLN A 241 19.75 22.83 0.07
CA GLN A 241 19.44 23.01 1.48
C GLN A 241 18.28 23.98 1.73
N ALA A 242 18.20 25.07 0.95
CA ALA A 242 17.06 25.98 1.01
C ALA A 242 15.74 25.30 0.58
N LEU A 243 15.78 24.46 -0.47
CA LEU A 243 14.60 23.72 -0.94
C LEU A 243 14.01 22.82 0.15
N ARG A 244 14.86 22.10 0.89
CA ARG A 244 14.47 21.26 2.04
C ARG A 244 13.62 22.00 3.07
N SER A 245 13.95 23.26 3.33
CA SER A 245 13.23 24.08 4.30
C SER A 245 11.89 24.67 3.79
N SER A 246 11.61 24.54 2.49
CA SER A 246 10.51 25.23 1.79
C SER A 246 9.32 24.37 1.37
N GLY A 247 9.30 23.08 1.77
CA GLY A 247 8.23 22.15 1.38
C GLY A 247 8.38 21.55 -0.01
N THR A 248 9.59 21.63 -0.56
CA THR A 248 9.98 20.88 -1.77
C THR A 248 10.48 19.50 -1.35
N HIS A 249 9.96 18.46 -1.99
CA HIS A 249 10.41 17.09 -1.73
C HIS A 249 11.69 16.81 -2.53
N LEU A 250 12.73 16.39 -1.84
CA LEU A 250 14.02 16.01 -2.45
C LEU A 250 14.13 14.50 -2.71
N ARG A 251 13.10 13.76 -2.32
CA ARG A 251 13.00 12.32 -2.51
C ARG A 251 11.56 11.88 -2.65
N VAL A 252 11.33 10.99 -3.59
CA VAL A 252 10.15 10.15 -3.70
C VAL A 252 10.62 8.70 -3.65
N THR A 253 10.07 7.91 -2.73
CA THR A 253 10.43 6.50 -2.57
C THR A 253 9.38 5.63 -3.21
N THR A 254 9.72 4.91 -4.28
CA THR A 254 8.83 3.88 -4.82
C THR A 254 9.09 2.58 -4.08
N VAL A 255 8.05 2.00 -3.48
CA VAL A 255 8.05 0.71 -2.78
C VAL A 255 7.26 -0.29 -3.62
N HIS A 256 7.86 -1.46 -3.84
CA HIS A 256 7.18 -2.57 -4.49
C HIS A 256 6.04 -3.09 -3.60
N GLN A 257 4.83 -3.26 -4.14
CA GLN A 257 3.64 -3.67 -3.39
C GLN A 257 3.84 -4.96 -2.58
N ASP A 258 4.58 -5.93 -3.12
CA ASP A 258 4.87 -7.20 -2.46
C ASP A 258 5.62 -7.06 -1.13
N ALA A 259 6.25 -5.91 -0.88
CA ALA A 259 6.92 -5.60 0.38
C ALA A 259 5.92 -5.37 1.52
N VAL A 260 4.71 -4.92 1.21
CA VAL A 260 3.63 -4.68 2.19
C VAL A 260 2.57 -5.79 2.18
N MET A 261 2.55 -6.62 1.14
CA MET A 261 1.55 -7.68 0.94
C MET A 261 1.94 -9.03 1.57
N PRO A 262 0.96 -9.84 2.04
CA PRO A 262 1.19 -11.17 2.58
C PRO A 262 1.89 -12.12 1.60
N TYR A 263 2.81 -12.93 2.14
CA TYR A 263 3.38 -14.06 1.41
C TYR A 263 2.25 -15.02 0.95
N GLY A 264 2.30 -15.46 -0.31
CA GLY A 264 1.25 -16.29 -0.93
C GLY A 264 0.00 -15.52 -1.40
N MET A 265 -0.07 -14.19 -1.23
CA MET A 265 -1.21 -13.36 -1.69
C MET A 265 -0.79 -12.19 -2.60
N ARG A 266 0.44 -12.22 -3.12
CA ARG A 266 1.06 -11.13 -3.88
C ARG A 266 0.55 -10.96 -5.33
N LEU A 267 -0.12 -11.98 -5.89
CA LEU A 267 -0.74 -11.90 -7.21
C LEU A 267 -2.12 -11.26 -7.08
N THR A 268 -2.16 -9.98 -6.75
CA THR A 268 -3.40 -9.22 -6.68
C THR A 268 -3.30 -7.96 -7.52
N VAL A 269 -4.43 -7.62 -8.14
CA VAL A 269 -4.67 -6.33 -8.80
C VAL A 269 -5.86 -5.61 -8.17
N ASP A 270 -6.30 -6.07 -6.99
CA ASP A 270 -7.39 -5.46 -6.25
C ASP A 270 -6.87 -4.33 -5.37
N SER A 271 -7.20 -3.09 -5.75
CA SER A 271 -6.87 -1.89 -4.98
C SER A 271 -7.38 -1.95 -3.54
N HIS A 272 -8.56 -2.55 -3.28
CA HIS A 272 -9.11 -2.63 -1.93
C HIS A 272 -8.34 -3.60 -1.04
N VAL A 273 -7.71 -4.62 -1.62
CA VAL A 273 -6.81 -5.52 -0.89
C VAL A 273 -5.49 -4.80 -0.63
N ILE A 274 -4.92 -4.13 -1.63
CA ILE A 274 -3.65 -3.39 -1.49
C ILE A 274 -3.78 -2.31 -0.39
N GLU A 275 -4.87 -1.55 -0.39
CA GLU A 275 -5.19 -0.53 0.61
C GLU A 275 -5.21 -1.06 2.05
N GLN A 276 -5.55 -2.34 2.27
CA GLN A 276 -5.54 -2.95 3.61
C GLN A 276 -4.14 -3.02 4.22
N HIS A 277 -3.11 -2.94 3.37
CA HIS A 277 -1.72 -3.17 3.72
C HIS A 277 -0.83 -1.93 3.60
N LEU A 278 -1.32 -0.79 3.07
CA LEU A 278 -0.49 0.42 2.88
C LEU A 278 0.09 1.00 4.18
N TRP A 279 -0.62 0.86 5.31
CA TRP A 279 -0.09 1.24 6.63
C TRP A 279 1.13 0.41 7.07
N ARG A 280 1.48 -0.67 6.36
CA ARG A 280 2.69 -1.48 6.62
C ARG A 280 3.94 -0.90 5.97
N VAL A 281 3.86 0.26 5.30
CA VAL A 281 5.04 1.05 4.94
C VAL A 281 5.90 1.22 6.20
N ARG A 282 7.19 0.90 6.08
CA ARG A 282 8.13 0.90 7.21
C ARG A 282 8.26 2.29 7.79
N ASN A 283 8.26 2.34 9.12
CA ASN A 283 8.31 3.55 9.92
C ASN A 283 7.22 4.56 9.55
N VAL A 284 6.02 4.08 9.18
CA VAL A 284 4.87 4.98 8.95
C VAL A 284 4.57 5.80 10.19
N THR A 285 4.30 7.09 10.00
CA THR A 285 3.93 8.03 11.06
C THR A 285 2.62 7.65 11.75
N SER A 286 2.37 8.19 12.97
CA SER A 286 1.16 7.88 13.76
C SER A 286 -0.15 8.29 13.07
N VAL A 287 -0.07 9.34 12.26
CA VAL A 287 -1.05 9.70 11.22
C VAL A 287 -0.35 9.66 9.87
N HIS A 288 -1.02 9.24 8.81
CA HIS A 288 -0.52 9.32 7.43
C HIS A 288 -1.64 9.77 6.48
N VAL A 289 -1.26 10.33 5.33
CA VAL A 289 -2.19 10.71 4.27
C VAL A 289 -2.09 9.70 3.14
N TYR A 290 -3.18 8.99 2.87
CA TYR A 290 -3.31 8.13 1.70
C TYR A 290 -3.81 8.94 0.51
N MET A 291 -3.10 8.82 -0.62
CA MET A 291 -3.47 9.43 -1.90
C MET A 291 -3.55 8.34 -2.98
N ASN A 292 -4.54 8.45 -3.86
CA ASN A 292 -4.47 7.78 -5.14
C ASN A 292 -3.77 8.68 -6.17
N ASP A 293 -3.27 8.11 -7.26
CA ASP A 293 -2.59 8.82 -8.36
C ASP A 293 -3.45 9.93 -9.00
N ASP A 294 -4.78 9.78 -8.94
CA ASP A 294 -5.75 10.72 -9.50
C ASP A 294 -6.28 11.78 -8.53
N TYR A 295 -5.68 11.95 -7.34
CA TYR A 295 -6.10 12.96 -6.35
C TYR A 295 -5.29 14.24 -6.47
N PHE A 296 -5.95 15.41 -6.38
CA PHE A 296 -5.29 16.70 -6.55
C PHE A 296 -5.65 17.68 -5.42
N VAL A 297 -4.64 18.41 -4.95
CA VAL A 297 -4.81 19.54 -4.03
C VAL A 297 -5.05 20.80 -4.85
N ASN A 298 -6.22 21.41 -4.72
CA ASN A 298 -6.68 22.45 -5.64
C ASN A 298 -6.29 23.87 -5.23
N ARG A 299 -6.10 24.08 -3.91
CA ARG A 299 -5.77 25.34 -3.26
C ARG A 299 -5.04 25.06 -1.94
N ASP A 300 -4.46 26.09 -1.34
CA ASP A 300 -3.62 25.95 -0.15
C ASP A 300 -4.36 25.24 0.99
N VAL A 301 -3.73 24.20 1.51
CA VAL A 301 -4.21 23.34 2.61
C VAL A 301 -3.42 23.71 3.85
N ALA A 302 -4.09 23.95 4.98
CA ALA A 302 -3.48 24.06 6.28
C ALA A 302 -3.50 22.69 7.00
N ILE A 303 -2.69 22.53 8.05
CA ILE A 303 -2.74 21.31 8.88
C ILE A 303 -4.14 21.07 9.47
N THR A 304 -4.88 22.15 9.73
CA THR A 304 -6.26 22.12 10.26
C THR A 304 -7.32 21.67 9.24
N ASP A 305 -6.96 21.54 7.97
CA ASP A 305 -7.83 20.94 6.95
C ASP A 305 -7.71 19.41 6.89
N LEU A 306 -6.67 18.87 7.52
CA LEU A 306 -6.41 17.43 7.69
C LEU A 306 -6.80 16.95 9.09
N LEU A 307 -6.52 17.76 10.12
CA LEU A 307 -6.69 17.41 11.53
C LEU A 307 -7.52 18.46 12.27
N ASN A 308 -8.40 18.02 13.17
CA ASN A 308 -9.14 18.92 14.05
C ASN A 308 -8.32 19.31 15.31
N GLU A 309 -8.93 20.09 16.19
CA GLU A 309 -8.30 20.55 17.44
C GLU A 309 -7.87 19.42 18.40
N TYR A 310 -8.38 18.19 18.24
CA TYR A 310 -7.96 17.05 19.05
C TYR A 310 -6.84 16.23 18.38
N GLY A 311 -6.32 16.70 17.24
CA GLY A 311 -5.44 15.91 16.38
C GLY A 311 -6.15 14.77 15.66
N GLY A 312 -7.49 14.69 15.74
CA GLY A 312 -8.26 13.66 15.06
C GLY A 312 -8.46 13.98 13.58
N THR A 313 -8.57 12.93 12.76
CA THR A 313 -8.65 13.04 11.30
C THR A 313 -9.94 13.71 10.85
N ILE A 314 -9.88 14.55 9.82
CA ILE A 314 -11.06 15.10 9.15
C ILE A 314 -11.55 14.11 8.08
N VAL A 315 -12.68 13.46 8.36
CA VAL A 315 -13.33 12.49 7.47
C VAL A 315 -14.22 13.22 6.48
N ARG A 316 -13.86 13.19 5.19
CA ARG A 316 -14.63 13.83 4.11
C ARG A 316 -15.55 12.82 3.43
N THR A 317 -16.82 13.20 3.27
CA THR A 317 -17.85 12.30 2.72
C THR A 317 -18.77 12.97 1.72
N GLU A 318 -19.33 12.19 0.83
CA GLU A 318 -20.36 12.60 -0.10
C GLU A 318 -21.69 12.89 0.61
N ARG A 319 -22.63 13.51 -0.12
CA ARG A 319 -23.98 13.76 0.39
C ARG A 319 -24.79 12.47 0.60
N GLY A 320 -24.48 11.40 -0.15
CA GLY A 320 -25.23 10.15 -0.10
C GLY A 320 -25.12 9.43 1.25
N ILE A 321 -26.26 9.01 1.80
CA ILE A 321 -26.35 8.22 3.03
C ILE A 321 -26.48 6.74 2.67
N LEU A 322 -25.76 5.90 3.40
CA LEU A 322 -25.89 4.45 3.36
C LEU A 322 -27.07 4.05 4.25
N GLN A 323 -28.22 3.79 3.62
CA GLN A 323 -29.47 3.51 4.34
C GLN A 323 -29.53 2.11 4.95
N LYS A 324 -28.87 1.13 4.32
CA LYS A 324 -28.86 -0.27 4.75
C LYS A 324 -27.60 -0.99 4.27
N GLY A 325 -27.14 -1.96 5.06
CA GLY A 325 -26.17 -2.94 4.64
C GLY A 325 -26.83 -4.04 3.80
N VAL A 326 -26.13 -4.52 2.77
CA VAL A 326 -26.62 -5.59 1.87
C VAL A 326 -25.47 -6.53 1.57
N LEU A 327 -25.69 -7.83 1.73
CA LEU A 327 -24.69 -8.85 1.42
C LEU A 327 -24.38 -8.86 -0.09
N GLY A 328 -23.09 -8.79 -0.43
CA GLY A 328 -22.65 -8.82 -1.83
C GLY A 328 -22.94 -10.16 -2.52
N SER A 329 -23.30 -10.10 -3.81
CA SER A 329 -23.47 -11.29 -4.65
C SER A 329 -22.17 -12.11 -4.76
N PRO A 330 -22.24 -13.45 -4.80
CA PRO A 330 -21.06 -14.28 -5.02
C PRO A 330 -20.54 -14.24 -6.47
N SER A 331 -21.35 -13.80 -7.44
CA SER A 331 -21.04 -13.85 -8.88
C SER A 331 -20.61 -12.50 -9.47
N GLY A 332 -20.12 -11.58 -8.63
CA GLY A 332 -19.72 -10.22 -9.01
C GLY A 332 -20.80 -9.15 -8.79
N GLY A 333 -20.53 -7.92 -9.22
CA GLY A 333 -21.46 -6.80 -9.13
C GLY A 333 -20.77 -5.44 -9.20
N THR A 334 -21.50 -4.40 -8.80
CA THR A 334 -21.09 -2.99 -8.88
C THR A 334 -20.30 -2.54 -7.66
N TRP A 335 -19.51 -1.47 -7.80
CA TRP A 335 -18.84 -0.82 -6.68
C TRP A 335 -19.82 -0.46 -5.55
N SER A 336 -21.02 0.02 -5.89
CA SER A 336 -22.04 0.39 -4.92
C SER A 336 -22.54 -0.79 -4.06
N GLU A 337 -22.54 -2.00 -4.62
CA GLU A 337 -22.88 -3.22 -3.89
C GLU A 337 -21.77 -3.63 -2.94
N GLY A 338 -20.50 -3.47 -3.35
CA GLY A 338 -19.34 -3.64 -2.46
C GLY A 338 -19.35 -2.68 -1.27
N VAL A 339 -19.73 -1.42 -1.51
CA VAL A 339 -19.93 -0.43 -0.42
C VAL A 339 -21.03 -0.88 0.54
N ARG A 340 -22.18 -1.38 0.03
CA ARG A 340 -23.27 -1.87 0.88
C ARG A 340 -22.90 -3.16 1.63
N ASN A 341 -22.06 -4.02 1.06
CA ASN A 341 -21.49 -5.19 1.73
C ASN A 341 -20.54 -4.80 2.87
N THR A 342 -19.70 -3.79 2.63
CA THR A 342 -18.83 -3.23 3.67
C THR A 342 -19.65 -2.55 4.76
N HIS A 343 -20.73 -1.84 4.40
CA HIS A 343 -21.63 -1.23 5.36
C HIS A 343 -22.34 -2.29 6.22
N LEU A 344 -22.72 -3.43 5.65
CA LEU A 344 -23.26 -4.56 6.41
C LEU A 344 -22.28 -5.04 7.49
N PHE A 345 -21.00 -5.19 7.14
CA PHE A 345 -19.95 -5.50 8.12
C PHE A 345 -19.89 -4.44 9.23
N ASN A 346 -19.87 -3.16 8.89
CA ASN A 346 -19.84 -2.07 9.88
C ASN A 346 -21.08 -2.06 10.80
N ILE A 347 -22.27 -2.37 10.28
CA ILE A 347 -23.50 -2.47 11.09
C ILE A 347 -23.36 -3.62 12.09
N MET A 348 -22.89 -4.78 11.63
CA MET A 348 -22.70 -5.93 12.50
C MET A 348 -21.75 -5.60 13.64
N GLU A 349 -20.55 -5.07 13.34
CA GLU A 349 -19.51 -4.88 14.35
C GLU A 349 -19.71 -3.65 15.27
N LEU A 350 -20.37 -2.59 14.79
CA LEU A 350 -20.51 -1.34 15.57
C LEU A 350 -21.93 -1.09 16.09
N ASP A 351 -22.96 -1.64 15.46
CA ASP A 351 -24.36 -1.36 15.82
C ASP A 351 -25.03 -2.55 16.51
N LEU A 352 -24.68 -3.78 16.15
CA LEU A 352 -25.29 -4.99 16.71
C LEU A 352 -24.45 -5.64 17.81
N GLN A 353 -23.12 -5.66 17.64
CA GLN A 353 -22.21 -6.19 18.65
C GLN A 353 -21.93 -5.15 19.75
N HIS A 354 -21.94 -5.62 21.00
CA HIS A 354 -21.57 -4.82 22.17
C HIS A 354 -20.08 -4.42 22.09
N GLU A 355 -19.71 -3.31 22.71
CA GLU A 355 -18.35 -2.75 22.66
C GLU A 355 -17.25 -3.64 23.26
N ASP A 356 -17.64 -4.63 24.07
CA ASP A 356 -16.78 -5.67 24.63
C ASP A 356 -16.92 -7.04 23.93
N TYR A 357 -17.55 -7.09 22.76
CA TYR A 357 -17.68 -8.35 22.02
C TYR A 357 -16.31 -8.85 21.54
N LEU A 358 -15.98 -10.08 21.94
CA LEU A 358 -14.81 -10.81 21.49
C LEU A 358 -15.22 -12.25 21.18
N LEU A 359 -14.84 -12.73 20.00
CA LEU A 359 -15.03 -14.13 19.62
C LEU A 359 -14.27 -15.04 20.59
N GLU A 360 -14.94 -16.07 21.10
CA GLU A 360 -14.35 -17.02 22.06
C GLU A 360 -13.10 -17.71 21.48
N THR A 361 -13.07 -17.98 20.18
CA THR A 361 -11.91 -18.55 19.50
C THR A 361 -10.71 -17.61 19.53
N LEU A 362 -10.90 -16.31 19.28
CA LEU A 362 -9.84 -15.30 19.36
C LEU A 362 -9.36 -15.11 20.80
N GLU A 363 -10.28 -15.06 21.75
CA GLU A 363 -9.94 -14.96 23.17
C GLU A 363 -9.03 -16.12 23.59
N ARG A 364 -9.41 -17.36 23.29
CA ARG A 364 -8.63 -18.55 23.64
C ARG A 364 -7.27 -18.53 22.96
N GLN A 365 -7.22 -18.20 21.68
CA GLN A 365 -5.99 -18.13 20.90
C GLN A 365 -5.02 -17.09 21.49
N TRP A 366 -5.46 -15.84 21.66
CA TRP A 366 -4.61 -14.78 22.18
C TRP A 366 -4.20 -15.01 23.63
N SER A 367 -5.08 -15.55 24.47
CA SER A 367 -4.74 -15.95 25.84
C SER A 367 -3.60 -16.98 25.85
N ALA A 368 -3.65 -17.99 24.99
CA ALA A 368 -2.59 -18.99 24.87
C ALA A 368 -1.27 -18.41 24.35
N GLU A 369 -1.32 -17.61 23.28
CA GLU A 369 -0.14 -16.96 22.71
C GLU A 369 0.55 -16.03 23.72
N ARG A 370 -0.23 -15.28 24.51
CA ARG A 370 0.32 -14.38 25.53
C ARG A 370 1.02 -15.14 26.65
N VAL A 371 0.42 -16.24 27.12
CA VAL A 371 1.06 -17.11 28.12
C VAL A 371 2.39 -17.66 27.59
N GLN A 372 2.42 -18.11 26.33
CA GLN A 372 3.66 -18.60 25.70
C GLN A 372 4.75 -17.53 25.61
N ARG A 373 4.38 -16.26 25.42
CA ARG A 373 5.32 -15.13 25.37
C ARG A 373 5.71 -14.58 26.75
N GLY A 374 5.15 -15.11 27.83
CA GLY A 374 5.31 -14.54 29.17
C GLY A 374 4.65 -13.17 29.34
N ALA A 375 3.73 -12.79 28.45
CA ALA A 375 3.02 -11.52 28.46
C ALA A 375 1.84 -11.57 29.44
N SER A 376 1.67 -10.54 30.27
CA SER A 376 0.62 -10.46 31.28
C SER A 376 0.06 -9.05 31.45
N GLY A 377 -1.25 -8.95 31.68
CA GLY A 377 -1.91 -7.67 31.94
C GLY A 377 -2.04 -6.73 30.73
N VAL A 378 -2.48 -5.50 30.97
CA VAL A 378 -2.89 -4.58 29.90
C VAL A 378 -1.71 -3.88 29.20
N GLY A 379 -0.52 -3.92 29.80
CA GLY A 379 0.70 -3.29 29.26
C GLY A 379 1.31 -4.00 28.07
N ASP A 380 1.03 -5.29 27.87
CA ASP A 380 1.54 -6.08 26.76
C ASP A 380 0.50 -6.14 25.62
N PRO A 381 0.77 -5.51 24.46
CA PRO A 381 -0.17 -5.48 23.34
C PRO A 381 -0.40 -6.85 22.72
N VAL A 382 -1.57 -7.03 22.11
CA VAL A 382 -1.78 -8.13 21.14
C VAL A 382 -1.27 -7.64 19.79
N PRO A 383 -0.19 -8.21 19.23
CA PRO A 383 0.33 -7.74 17.96
C PRO A 383 -0.58 -8.20 16.80
N PRO A 384 -0.58 -7.48 15.67
CA PRO A 384 -1.17 -7.97 14.43
C PRO A 384 -0.57 -9.31 14.03
N ILE A 385 -1.33 -10.12 13.30
CA ILE A 385 -0.79 -11.33 12.69
C ILE A 385 0.43 -10.98 11.82
N ALA A 386 1.48 -11.79 11.92
CA ALA A 386 2.66 -11.63 11.09
C ALA A 386 2.24 -11.75 9.63
N LEU A 387 2.82 -10.89 8.77
CA LEU A 387 2.44 -10.79 7.36
C LEU A 387 2.54 -12.15 6.64
N ASN A 388 3.50 -12.96 7.05
CA ASN A 388 3.77 -14.27 6.51
C ASN A 388 2.80 -15.37 6.98
N ASP A 389 2.07 -15.16 8.06
CA ASP A 389 1.15 -16.14 8.64
C ASP A 389 -0.32 -15.89 8.23
N MET A 390 -0.58 -14.77 7.52
CA MET A 390 -1.92 -14.43 7.03
C MET A 390 -2.48 -15.48 6.07
N VAL A 391 -1.63 -16.15 5.29
CA VAL A 391 -2.08 -17.22 4.38
C VAL A 391 -2.65 -18.40 5.15
N ASP A 392 -2.00 -18.82 6.22
CA ASP A 392 -2.47 -19.91 7.06
C ASP A 392 -3.75 -19.52 7.81
N ALA A 393 -3.85 -18.26 8.26
CA ALA A 393 -5.07 -17.73 8.85
C ALA A 393 -6.24 -17.69 7.86
N ALA A 394 -6.00 -17.34 6.60
CA ALA A 394 -7.03 -17.32 5.55
C ALA A 394 -7.60 -18.72 5.29
N TYR A 395 -6.74 -19.73 5.16
CA TYR A 395 -7.18 -21.13 4.95
C TYR A 395 -7.88 -21.72 6.18
N ALA A 396 -7.49 -21.30 7.39
CA ALA A 396 -8.15 -21.75 8.62
C ALA A 396 -9.49 -21.04 8.88
N HIS A 397 -9.79 -19.95 8.16
CA HIS A 397 -10.97 -19.12 8.40
C HIS A 397 -12.10 -19.44 7.43
N VAL A 398 -13.27 -19.74 7.99
CA VAL A 398 -14.53 -19.76 7.25
C VAL A 398 -15.32 -18.52 7.65
N PRO A 399 -15.60 -17.59 6.71
CA PRO A 399 -16.37 -16.40 7.03
C PRO A 399 -17.74 -16.75 7.62
N ALA A 400 -18.09 -16.10 8.73
CA ALA A 400 -19.41 -16.26 9.32
C ALA A 400 -20.51 -15.87 8.33
N SER A 401 -21.65 -16.58 8.36
CA SER A 401 -22.78 -16.20 7.53
C SER A 401 -23.29 -14.84 7.99
N ARG A 402 -23.35 -13.88 7.08
CA ARG A 402 -23.92 -12.56 7.35
C ARG A 402 -25.39 -12.53 6.91
N PRO A 403 -26.27 -11.80 7.61
CA PRO A 403 -27.65 -11.65 7.17
C PRO A 403 -27.68 -10.98 5.78
N PRO A 404 -28.71 -11.24 4.95
CA PRO A 404 -28.79 -10.66 3.62
C PRO A 404 -28.83 -9.13 3.65
N THR A 405 -29.42 -8.56 4.70
CA THR A 405 -29.51 -7.12 4.92
C THR A 405 -29.51 -6.79 6.41
N ALA A 406 -29.07 -5.57 6.76
CA ALA A 406 -29.22 -5.01 8.10
C ALA A 406 -29.44 -3.50 8.04
N LEU A 407 -30.14 -2.95 9.04
CA LEU A 407 -30.36 -1.51 9.19
C LEU A 407 -29.35 -0.93 10.19
N PRO A 408 -28.74 0.22 9.88
CA PRO A 408 -27.78 0.82 10.79
C PRO A 408 -28.47 1.51 11.97
N ARG A 409 -27.83 1.43 13.16
CA ARG A 409 -28.16 2.29 14.32
C ARG A 409 -27.71 3.74 14.05
N ARG A 410 -26.65 3.91 13.25
CA ARG A 410 -26.01 5.21 12.95
C ARG A 410 -25.86 5.47 11.46
N HIS A 411 -26.18 6.69 11.04
CA HIS A 411 -25.97 7.10 9.67
C HIS A 411 -24.48 7.03 9.28
N ARG A 412 -24.22 6.41 8.14
CA ARG A 412 -22.91 6.38 7.49
C ARG A 412 -23.06 6.89 6.07
N ARG A 413 -22.00 7.44 5.50
CA ARG A 413 -22.03 8.12 4.19
C ARG A 413 -21.08 7.45 3.21
N TYR A 414 -21.29 7.76 1.94
CA TYR A 414 -20.30 7.44 0.92
C TYR A 414 -19.02 8.22 1.19
N ALA A 415 -17.87 7.54 1.22
CA ALA A 415 -16.57 8.19 1.30
C ALA A 415 -16.34 9.04 0.05
N THR A 416 -15.73 10.21 0.22
CA THR A 416 -15.33 11.04 -0.92
C THR A 416 -14.09 10.48 -1.58
N HIS A 417 -13.99 10.64 -2.90
CA HIS A 417 -12.79 10.29 -3.66
C HIS A 417 -11.77 11.44 -3.57
N ALA A 418 -11.11 11.54 -2.43
CA ALA A 418 -10.15 12.58 -2.06
C ALA A 418 -9.11 12.00 -1.08
N PRO A 419 -8.01 12.72 -0.76
CA PRO A 419 -7.00 12.23 0.17
C PRO A 419 -7.61 11.78 1.50
N PHE A 420 -7.22 10.60 1.97
CA PHE A 420 -7.67 10.04 3.24
C PHE A 420 -6.62 10.28 4.31
N VAL A 421 -7.01 10.93 5.40
CA VAL A 421 -6.13 11.11 6.58
C VAL A 421 -6.41 9.97 7.54
N CYS A 422 -5.39 9.17 7.83
CA CYS A 422 -5.52 7.90 8.53
C CYS A 422 -4.68 7.86 9.81
N CYS A 423 -5.29 7.47 10.92
CA CYS A 423 -4.59 7.09 12.14
C CYS A 423 -4.07 5.66 12.00
N THR A 424 -2.76 5.47 12.07
CA THR A 424 -2.09 4.18 11.86
C THR A 424 -2.53 3.12 12.87
N ASN A 425 -2.76 3.50 14.12
CA ASN A 425 -3.22 2.58 15.16
C ASN A 425 -4.60 1.98 14.88
N MET A 426 -5.48 2.68 14.15
CA MET A 426 -6.76 2.09 13.75
C MET A 426 -6.56 0.95 12.74
N HIS A 427 -5.65 1.10 11.78
CA HIS A 427 -5.31 0.01 10.87
C HIS A 427 -4.69 -1.17 11.61
N ARG A 428 -3.81 -0.93 12.59
CA ARG A 428 -3.25 -1.98 13.46
C ARG A 428 -4.35 -2.73 14.20
N PHE A 429 -5.30 -2.02 14.80
CA PHE A 429 -6.45 -2.64 15.46
C PHE A 429 -7.27 -3.50 14.50
N LEU A 430 -7.66 -2.96 13.34
CA LEU A 430 -8.45 -3.68 12.34
C LEU A 430 -7.73 -4.95 11.85
N GLN A 431 -6.42 -4.87 11.58
CA GLN A 431 -5.57 -5.99 11.15
C GLN A 431 -5.22 -6.97 12.27
N THR A 432 -5.50 -6.63 13.53
CA THR A 432 -5.38 -7.56 14.66
C THR A 432 -6.72 -8.23 14.93
N ARG A 433 -7.78 -7.45 15.09
CA ARG A 433 -9.11 -7.93 15.49
C ARG A 433 -9.85 -8.66 14.35
N TYR A 434 -9.66 -8.23 13.11
CA TYR A 434 -10.31 -8.79 11.92
C TYR A 434 -9.29 -9.41 10.95
N ALA A 435 -8.17 -9.89 11.51
CA ALA A 435 -7.06 -10.46 10.75
C ALA A 435 -7.53 -11.58 9.80
N ALA A 436 -8.42 -12.44 10.28
CA ALA A 436 -8.89 -13.60 9.55
C ALA A 436 -9.82 -13.22 8.38
N GLU A 437 -10.72 -12.27 8.59
CA GLU A 437 -11.63 -11.74 7.57
C GLU A 437 -10.88 -11.00 6.47
N LEU A 438 -9.90 -10.16 6.86
CA LEU A 438 -9.05 -9.44 5.92
C LEU A 438 -8.15 -10.41 5.14
N ALA A 439 -7.52 -11.38 5.81
CA ALA A 439 -6.71 -12.39 5.16
C ALA A 439 -7.53 -13.26 4.18
N TYR A 440 -8.77 -13.63 4.54
CA TYR A 440 -9.67 -14.35 3.65
C TYR A 440 -9.96 -13.53 2.37
N ASN A 441 -10.28 -12.25 2.52
CA ASN A 441 -10.48 -11.37 1.35
C ASN A 441 -9.21 -11.28 0.49
N SER A 442 -8.04 -11.07 1.10
CA SER A 442 -6.77 -10.99 0.39
C SER A 442 -6.42 -12.27 -0.38
N LEU A 443 -6.73 -13.45 0.18
CA LEU A 443 -6.47 -14.73 -0.49
C LEU A 443 -7.46 -15.00 -1.63
N HIS A 444 -8.76 -14.80 -1.39
CA HIS A 444 -9.81 -15.26 -2.29
C HIS A 444 -10.27 -14.20 -3.31
N HIS A 445 -10.07 -12.90 -3.02
CA HIS A 445 -10.44 -11.78 -3.87
C HIS A 445 -9.19 -11.06 -4.40
N ARG A 446 -8.38 -11.77 -5.20
CA ARG A 446 -7.21 -11.20 -5.89
C ARG A 446 -7.58 -10.26 -7.06
N ARG A 447 -8.88 -10.07 -7.29
CA ARG A 447 -9.50 -9.03 -8.12
C ARG A 447 -10.74 -8.52 -7.40
N ARG A 448 -11.11 -7.27 -7.72
CA ARG A 448 -12.27 -6.58 -7.15
C ARG A 448 -13.50 -7.48 -7.07
N SER A 449 -14.03 -7.59 -5.87
CA SER A 449 -15.20 -8.38 -5.52
C SER A 449 -16.20 -7.52 -4.76
N VAL A 450 -17.49 -7.67 -5.04
CA VAL A 450 -18.53 -7.01 -4.22
C VAL A 450 -18.61 -7.53 -2.79
N ARG A 451 -17.84 -8.59 -2.47
CA ARG A 451 -17.72 -9.12 -1.11
C ARG A 451 -16.51 -8.58 -0.34
N ASP A 452 -15.68 -7.75 -0.97
CA ASP A 452 -14.56 -7.10 -0.28
C ASP A 452 -15.03 -6.19 0.86
N LEU A 453 -14.08 -5.92 1.75
CA LEU A 453 -14.18 -4.88 2.76
C LEU A 453 -13.39 -3.66 2.28
N TYR A 454 -14.11 -2.60 1.93
CA TYR A 454 -13.50 -1.38 1.42
C TYR A 454 -12.93 -0.56 2.57
N VAL A 455 -11.60 -0.46 2.64
CA VAL A 455 -10.87 0.09 3.78
C VAL A 455 -11.32 1.50 4.17
N PRO A 456 -11.52 2.46 3.25
CA PRO A 456 -11.99 3.79 3.63
C PRO A 456 -13.31 3.77 4.38
N PHE A 457 -14.23 2.86 4.02
CA PHE A 457 -15.54 2.75 4.66
C PHE A 457 -15.48 2.05 6.00
N VAL A 458 -14.61 1.05 6.16
CA VAL A 458 -14.36 0.41 7.46
C VAL A 458 -13.68 1.42 8.40
N TYR A 459 -12.58 2.02 7.96
CA TYR A 459 -11.83 3.01 8.74
C TYR A 459 -12.72 4.17 9.19
N ASN A 460 -13.46 4.80 8.27
CA ASN A 460 -14.35 5.92 8.59
C ASN A 460 -15.42 5.52 9.61
N ALA A 461 -15.96 4.30 9.54
CA ALA A 461 -16.95 3.85 10.51
C ALA A 461 -16.34 3.70 11.91
N PHE A 462 -15.17 3.08 12.02
CA PHE A 462 -14.52 2.83 13.31
C PHE A 462 -13.93 4.10 13.94
N ILE A 463 -13.25 4.95 13.16
CA ILE A 463 -12.64 6.18 13.70
C ILE A 463 -13.69 7.16 14.24
N MET A 464 -14.86 7.18 13.59
CA MET A 464 -15.97 8.04 13.99
C MET A 464 -16.76 7.46 15.17
N ALA A 465 -16.80 6.14 15.34
CA ALA A 465 -17.57 5.49 16.40
C ALA A 465 -16.73 5.20 17.65
N ARG A 466 -15.59 4.53 17.50
CA ARG A 466 -14.81 3.93 18.59
C ARG A 466 -13.29 4.19 18.42
N PRO A 467 -12.83 5.44 18.32
CA PRO A 467 -11.41 5.77 18.09
C PRO A 467 -10.48 5.27 19.22
N TRP A 468 -11.02 5.02 20.41
CA TRP A 468 -10.30 4.45 21.55
C TRP A 468 -9.93 2.97 21.37
N GLN A 469 -10.63 2.22 20.51
CA GLN A 469 -10.31 0.81 20.21
C GLN A 469 -8.96 0.66 19.52
N ALA A 470 -8.49 1.71 18.85
CA ALA A 470 -7.18 1.75 18.22
C ALA A 470 -6.01 1.65 19.21
N SER A 471 -6.25 1.88 20.51
CA SER A 471 -5.21 1.77 21.52
C SER A 471 -4.61 0.36 21.58
N PRO A 472 -3.27 0.21 21.61
CA PRO A 472 -2.63 -1.08 21.83
C PRO A 472 -2.98 -1.71 23.18
N LYS A 473 -3.53 -0.94 24.12
CA LYS A 473 -4.02 -1.40 25.43
C LYS A 473 -5.43 -1.98 25.38
N PHE A 474 -6.21 -1.69 24.34
CA PHE A 474 -7.63 -2.05 24.33
C PHE A 474 -7.85 -3.58 24.20
N LEU A 475 -7.21 -4.26 23.25
CA LEU A 475 -7.36 -5.71 23.11
C LEU A 475 -6.86 -6.48 24.35
N PRO A 476 -5.70 -6.13 24.96
CA PRO A 476 -5.29 -6.65 26.27
C PRO A 476 -6.32 -6.44 27.38
N TYR A 477 -6.88 -5.22 27.49
CA TYR A 477 -7.95 -4.91 28.44
C TYR A 477 -9.17 -5.81 28.22
N LEU A 478 -9.56 -6.01 26.96
CA LEU A 478 -10.71 -6.82 26.60
C LEU A 478 -10.51 -8.30 27.00
N LEU A 479 -9.30 -8.84 26.82
CA LEU A 479 -8.97 -10.19 27.27
C LEU A 479 -9.08 -10.34 28.79
N GLU A 480 -8.58 -9.37 29.56
CA GLU A 480 -8.68 -9.42 31.02
C GLU A 480 -10.14 -9.27 31.49
N LEU A 481 -10.94 -8.43 30.82
CA LEU A 481 -12.37 -8.30 31.11
C LEU A 481 -13.10 -9.64 30.91
N HIS A 482 -12.87 -10.33 29.80
CA HIS A 482 -13.45 -11.65 29.51
C HIS A 482 -12.95 -12.72 30.50
N ARG A 483 -11.66 -12.68 30.86
CA ARG A 483 -11.09 -13.56 31.89
C ARG A 483 -11.74 -13.34 33.26
N SER A 484 -11.89 -12.09 33.68
CA SER A 484 -12.49 -11.71 34.96
C SER A 484 -13.93 -12.22 35.06
N ARG A 485 -14.74 -12.02 34.01
CA ARG A 485 -16.12 -12.51 33.93
C ARG A 485 -16.22 -14.03 34.02
N ARG A 486 -15.37 -14.77 33.31
CA ARG A 486 -15.35 -16.24 33.38
C ARG A 486 -14.98 -16.78 34.76
N LEU A 487 -14.08 -16.08 35.46
CA LEU A 487 -13.67 -16.45 36.81
C LEU A 487 -14.67 -16.00 37.89
N GLY A 488 -15.78 -15.35 37.51
CA GLY A 488 -16.77 -14.84 38.45
C GLY A 488 -16.20 -13.80 39.42
N ARG A 489 -15.12 -13.12 39.05
CA ARG A 489 -14.49 -12.11 39.91
C ARG A 489 -15.44 -10.93 40.08
N THR A 490 -15.67 -10.54 41.33
CA THR A 490 -16.48 -9.38 41.71
C THR A 490 -15.66 -8.10 41.86
N ASP A 491 -14.33 -8.20 41.77
CA ASP A 491 -13.42 -7.07 41.86
C ASP A 491 -13.61 -6.13 40.67
N ALA A 492 -13.60 -4.83 40.93
CA ALA A 492 -13.63 -3.84 39.87
C ALA A 492 -12.40 -4.01 38.97
N MET A 493 -12.61 -4.00 37.64
CA MET A 493 -11.53 -3.99 36.66
C MET A 493 -10.50 -2.90 37.00
N SER A 494 -9.21 -3.25 36.92
CA SER A 494 -8.14 -2.28 37.17
C SER A 494 -8.26 -1.08 36.22
N PRO A 495 -8.09 0.16 36.71
CA PRO A 495 -8.17 1.34 35.87
C PRO A 495 -7.20 1.27 34.69
N THR A 496 -7.74 1.31 33.47
CA THR A 496 -6.96 1.33 32.23
C THR A 496 -7.16 2.69 31.57
N GLN A 497 -6.08 3.45 31.44
CA GLN A 497 -6.12 4.78 30.82
C GLN A 497 -5.68 4.72 29.36
N ILE A 498 -6.55 5.20 28.47
CA ILE A 498 -6.28 5.43 27.05
C ILE A 498 -6.29 6.94 26.78
N VAL A 499 -5.24 7.43 26.13
CA VAL A 499 -5.16 8.82 25.65
C VAL A 499 -5.49 8.83 24.15
N LEU A 500 -6.36 9.73 23.71
CA LEU A 500 -6.74 9.88 22.30
C LEU A 500 -5.89 10.96 21.63
N ASP A 501 -4.67 10.61 21.24
CA ASP A 501 -3.68 11.55 20.71
C ASP A 501 -2.89 11.03 19.49
N ASN A 502 -3.37 9.93 18.89
CA ASN A 502 -2.80 9.15 17.79
C ASN A 502 -1.57 8.29 18.13
N GLU A 503 -0.99 8.40 19.31
CA GLU A 503 0.12 7.53 19.76
C GLU A 503 -0.39 6.33 20.56
N ASP A 504 -1.34 6.58 21.46
CA ASP A 504 -2.07 5.52 22.18
C ASP A 504 -3.35 5.16 21.40
N GLY A 505 -4.49 5.80 21.69
CA GLY A 505 -5.69 5.73 20.85
C GLY A 505 -5.71 6.82 19.77
N CYS A 506 -6.58 6.69 18.78
CA CYS A 506 -6.70 7.72 17.75
C CYS A 506 -7.41 8.96 18.28
N GLY A 507 -6.98 10.15 17.83
CA GLY A 507 -7.67 11.41 18.09
C GLY A 507 -9.14 11.35 17.62
N PRO A 508 -10.11 11.90 18.37
CA PRO A 508 -11.51 11.93 17.96
C PRO A 508 -11.68 12.63 16.61
N ALA A 509 -12.19 11.93 15.60
CA ALA A 509 -12.34 12.47 14.25
C ALA A 509 -13.57 13.39 14.09
N SER A 510 -13.53 14.26 13.08
CA SER A 510 -14.65 15.12 12.68
C SER A 510 -15.11 14.80 11.26
N LEU A 511 -16.40 15.00 10.99
CA LEU A 511 -17.01 14.75 9.69
C LEU A 511 -17.21 16.07 8.91
N ARG A 512 -16.85 16.03 7.63
CA ARG A 512 -17.10 17.06 6.62
C ARG A 512 -17.82 16.44 5.43
N GLY A 513 -19.15 16.52 5.41
CA GLY A 513 -20.02 15.81 4.47
C GLY A 513 -20.70 16.70 3.44
N GLY A 514 -21.14 16.10 2.34
CA GLY A 514 -21.92 16.80 1.32
C GLY A 514 -21.08 17.68 0.39
N PHE A 515 -21.75 18.40 -0.50
CA PHE A 515 -21.05 19.15 -1.57
C PHE A 515 -20.31 20.39 -1.06
N ILE A 516 -20.81 21.02 0.00
CA ILE A 516 -20.23 22.26 0.53
C ILE A 516 -19.13 21.95 1.54
N ALA A 517 -19.45 21.21 2.60
CA ALA A 517 -18.51 21.03 3.71
C ALA A 517 -17.38 20.04 3.41
N SER A 518 -17.58 19.06 2.51
CA SER A 518 -16.47 18.17 2.10
C SER A 518 -15.38 18.92 1.36
N GLU A 519 -15.73 20.01 0.67
CA GLU A 519 -14.84 20.78 -0.20
C GLU A 519 -14.13 19.92 -1.24
N CYS A 520 -14.83 18.91 -1.75
CA CYS A 520 -14.29 17.95 -2.69
C CYS A 520 -15.16 17.85 -3.94
N VAL A 521 -14.52 17.67 -5.10
CA VAL A 521 -15.22 17.42 -6.36
C VAL A 521 -14.75 16.11 -6.97
N PHE A 522 -15.69 15.16 -7.12
CA PHE A 522 -15.49 14.03 -8.01
C PHE A 522 -15.65 14.45 -9.47
N ALA A 523 -14.63 14.16 -10.27
CA ALA A 523 -14.64 14.31 -11.72
C ALA A 523 -14.31 12.98 -12.41
N LYS A 524 -14.90 12.78 -13.58
CA LYS A 524 -14.63 11.66 -14.48
C LYS A 524 -14.51 12.17 -15.92
N PHE A 525 -13.38 11.92 -16.56
CA PHE A 525 -13.20 12.21 -17.98
C PHE A 525 -13.68 11.03 -18.83
N LEU A 526 -14.22 11.32 -20.01
CA LEU A 526 -14.78 10.37 -20.97
C LEU A 526 -14.20 10.63 -22.37
N ASN A 527 -14.48 9.76 -23.35
CA ASN A 527 -14.18 10.02 -24.76
C ASN A 527 -14.98 11.20 -25.37
N ASN A 528 -15.79 11.89 -24.57
CA ASN A 528 -16.60 13.03 -24.98
C ASN A 528 -15.99 14.34 -24.46
N LEU A 529 -15.28 15.06 -25.34
CA LEU A 529 -14.55 16.28 -24.99
C LEU A 529 -15.46 17.41 -24.47
N THR A 530 -16.72 17.46 -24.89
CA THR A 530 -17.69 18.46 -24.43
C THR A 530 -18.12 18.20 -22.99
N LEU A 531 -18.38 16.94 -22.63
CA LEU A 531 -18.68 16.56 -21.25
C LEU A 531 -17.49 16.83 -20.33
N ASN A 532 -16.28 16.54 -20.81
CA ASN A 532 -15.04 16.84 -20.09
C ASN A 532 -14.86 18.35 -19.84
N GLU A 533 -15.20 19.21 -20.81
CA GLU A 533 -15.11 20.66 -20.61
C GLU A 533 -16.08 21.14 -19.53
N ALA A 534 -17.29 20.57 -19.46
CA ALA A 534 -18.23 20.87 -18.37
C ALA A 534 -17.69 20.43 -17.00
N VAL A 535 -16.95 19.32 -16.94
CA VAL A 535 -16.27 18.85 -15.72
C VAL A 535 -15.14 19.81 -15.33
N VAL A 536 -14.31 20.23 -16.29
CA VAL A 536 -13.24 21.22 -16.08
C VAL A 536 -13.80 22.53 -15.54
N GLU A 537 -14.87 23.03 -16.16
CA GLU A 537 -15.50 24.27 -15.76
C GLU A 537 -16.14 24.16 -14.38
N ARG A 538 -16.74 23.01 -14.04
CA ARG A 538 -17.23 22.75 -12.68
C ARG A 538 -16.12 22.83 -11.64
N VAL A 539 -14.96 22.22 -11.90
CA VAL A 539 -13.81 22.30 -10.96
C VAL A 539 -13.35 23.75 -10.79
N ARG A 540 -13.30 24.54 -11.88
CA ARG A 540 -12.96 25.97 -11.81
C ARG A 540 -13.97 26.78 -11.00
N GLN A 541 -15.27 26.57 -11.23
CA GLN A 541 -16.34 27.33 -10.60
C GLN A 541 -16.50 26.99 -9.12
N VAL A 542 -16.47 25.70 -8.77
CA VAL A 542 -16.57 25.25 -7.38
C VAL A 542 -15.32 25.62 -6.59
N ASN A 543 -14.14 25.58 -7.24
CA ASN A 543 -12.84 25.82 -6.63
C ASN A 543 -12.67 25.05 -5.29
N PRO A 544 -12.81 23.71 -5.31
CA PRO A 544 -12.82 22.89 -4.09
C PRO A 544 -11.47 22.92 -3.36
N LEU A 545 -11.37 22.32 -2.18
CA LEU A 545 -10.08 22.05 -1.55
C LEU A 545 -9.35 20.90 -2.28
N TYR A 546 -10.08 19.84 -2.60
CA TYR A 546 -9.57 18.69 -3.35
C TYR A 546 -10.47 18.37 -4.54
N PHE A 547 -9.90 17.79 -5.59
CA PHE A 547 -10.67 17.10 -6.61
C PHE A 547 -9.92 15.85 -7.04
N ASN A 548 -10.61 14.90 -7.64
CA ASN A 548 -9.98 13.77 -8.31
C ASN A 548 -10.42 13.70 -9.77
N ILE A 549 -9.68 13.00 -10.61
CA ILE A 549 -10.09 12.73 -11.99
C ILE A 549 -10.00 11.24 -12.31
N ASN A 550 -11.15 10.58 -12.31
CA ASN A 550 -11.23 9.20 -12.77
C ASN A 550 -11.14 9.14 -14.31
N ALA A 551 -10.21 8.36 -14.85
CA ALA A 551 -10.07 8.13 -16.27
C ALA A 551 -11.12 7.12 -16.78
N GLY A 552 -12.11 7.61 -17.53
CA GLY A 552 -13.15 6.80 -18.18
C GLY A 552 -13.10 6.90 -19.71
N PHE A 553 -11.91 7.13 -20.28
CA PHE A 553 -11.68 7.39 -21.69
C PHE A 553 -10.59 6.46 -22.26
N SER A 554 -10.59 6.32 -23.58
CA SER A 554 -9.62 5.51 -24.34
C SER A 554 -8.94 6.30 -25.47
N SER A 555 -9.45 7.48 -25.83
CA SER A 555 -8.96 8.25 -26.97
C SER A 555 -7.72 9.10 -26.62
N ALA A 556 -6.88 9.37 -27.61
CA ALA A 556 -5.71 10.24 -27.44
C ALA A 556 -6.13 11.69 -27.15
N GLU A 557 -7.20 12.16 -27.78
CA GLU A 557 -7.70 13.52 -27.65
C GLU A 557 -8.23 13.82 -26.24
N ALA A 558 -8.92 12.86 -25.61
CA ALA A 558 -9.40 12.99 -24.24
C ALA A 558 -8.21 13.02 -23.26
N ALA A 559 -7.19 12.18 -23.49
CA ALA A 559 -5.95 12.21 -22.73
C ALA A 559 -5.23 13.57 -22.86
N ASP A 560 -5.17 14.11 -24.07
CA ASP A 560 -4.56 15.43 -24.33
C ASP A 560 -5.33 16.58 -23.69
N GLN A 561 -6.67 16.48 -23.64
CA GLN A 561 -7.51 17.45 -22.92
C GLN A 561 -7.23 17.41 -21.41
N LEU A 562 -7.15 16.22 -20.83
CA LEU A 562 -6.81 16.04 -19.41
C LEU A 562 -5.42 16.62 -19.09
N ARG A 563 -4.40 16.24 -19.87
CA ARG A 563 -3.03 16.76 -19.70
C ARG A 563 -2.97 18.28 -19.77
N ARG A 564 -3.65 18.90 -20.75
CA ARG A 564 -3.71 20.37 -20.87
C ARG A 564 -4.39 21.01 -19.67
N PHE A 565 -5.49 20.43 -19.18
CA PHE A 565 -6.16 20.91 -17.99
C PHE A 565 -5.25 20.87 -16.75
N LEU A 566 -4.64 19.71 -16.48
CA LEU A 566 -3.75 19.51 -15.33
C LEU A 566 -2.51 20.41 -15.41
N HIS A 567 -1.88 20.50 -16.59
CA HIS A 567 -0.72 21.35 -16.81
C HIS A 567 -1.04 22.84 -16.64
N GLY A 568 -2.20 23.29 -17.13
CA GLY A 568 -2.64 24.68 -16.92
C GLY A 568 -2.90 25.01 -15.45
N LYS A 569 -3.28 24.01 -14.65
CA LYS A 569 -3.59 24.17 -13.23
C LYS A 569 -2.36 24.08 -12.32
N PHE A 570 -1.44 23.18 -12.67
CA PHE A 570 -0.20 22.92 -11.94
C PHE A 570 1.00 23.04 -12.89
N PRO A 571 1.30 24.27 -13.36
CA PRO A 571 2.29 24.48 -14.43
C PRO A 571 3.73 24.28 -13.94
N THR A 572 3.98 24.54 -12.65
CA THR A 572 5.32 24.52 -12.06
C THR A 572 5.80 23.08 -11.85
N PRO A 573 6.92 22.67 -12.48
CA PRO A 573 7.52 21.36 -12.22
C PRO A 573 8.04 21.25 -10.79
N VAL A 574 7.90 20.07 -10.18
CA VAL A 574 8.60 19.77 -8.92
C VAL A 574 10.10 19.64 -9.17
N TYR A 575 10.91 19.75 -8.10
CA TYR A 575 12.37 19.66 -8.23
C TYR A 575 12.83 18.35 -8.87
N LEU A 576 12.18 17.24 -8.50
CA LEU A 576 12.49 15.89 -8.93
C LEU A 576 12.11 15.57 -10.38
N GLU A 577 11.47 16.47 -11.11
CA GLU A 577 11.15 16.19 -12.52
C GLU A 577 12.38 16.28 -13.41
N VAL A 578 12.44 15.40 -14.41
CA VAL A 578 13.40 15.49 -15.52
C VAL A 578 13.24 16.85 -16.19
N GLY A 579 14.31 17.65 -16.20
CA GLY A 579 14.30 19.03 -16.70
C GLY A 579 13.55 20.04 -15.81
N GLY A 580 13.09 19.66 -14.61
CA GLY A 580 12.37 20.53 -13.66
C GLY A 580 13.21 21.71 -13.13
N ARG A 581 12.55 22.85 -12.85
CA ARG A 581 13.10 24.15 -12.32
C ARG A 581 14.35 24.73 -13.03
N THR A 582 14.80 24.18 -14.15
CA THR A 582 15.96 24.68 -14.91
C THR A 582 15.67 25.89 -15.79
N SER A 583 14.42 26.11 -16.20
CA SER A 583 14.08 27.14 -17.19
C SER A 583 14.17 28.59 -16.69
N SER A 584 14.39 28.82 -15.38
CA SER A 584 14.53 30.16 -14.79
C SER A 584 15.74 30.36 -13.88
N ALA A 585 16.57 29.33 -13.66
CA ALA A 585 17.57 29.32 -12.58
C ALA A 585 19.01 29.74 -13.00
N GLY A 586 19.22 30.15 -14.25
CA GLY A 586 20.52 30.64 -14.74
C GLY A 586 21.62 29.57 -14.90
N ALA A 587 22.77 29.96 -15.44
CA ALA A 587 23.85 29.04 -15.82
C ALA A 587 24.44 28.23 -14.64
N ALA A 588 24.47 28.81 -13.44
CA ALA A 588 25.00 28.15 -12.24
C ALA A 588 24.15 26.95 -11.79
N ALA A 589 22.82 27.08 -11.86
CA ALA A 589 21.89 26.01 -11.53
C ALA A 589 21.99 24.83 -12.50
N ALA A 590 22.14 25.12 -13.80
CA ALA A 590 22.36 24.12 -14.83
C ALA A 590 23.70 23.40 -14.66
N ALA A 591 24.75 24.12 -14.24
CA ALA A 591 26.05 23.53 -13.94
C ALA A 591 26.01 22.58 -12.73
N GLU A 592 25.30 22.95 -11.66
CA GLU A 592 25.10 22.09 -10.47
C GLU A 592 24.34 20.81 -10.83
N GLU A 593 23.26 20.92 -11.61
CA GLU A 593 22.48 19.76 -12.07
C GLU A 593 23.28 18.86 -13.02
N GLY A 594 24.08 19.45 -13.92
CA GLY A 594 25.01 18.70 -14.76
C GLY A 594 26.10 17.98 -13.94
N ALA A 595 26.54 18.56 -12.82
CA ALA A 595 27.48 17.91 -11.92
C ALA A 595 26.85 16.72 -11.17
N LEU A 596 25.62 16.87 -10.66
CA LEU A 596 24.86 15.77 -10.06
C LEU A 596 24.62 14.64 -11.06
N SER A 597 24.23 14.98 -12.29
CA SER A 597 23.98 14.00 -13.35
C SER A 597 25.23 13.19 -13.70
N ARG A 598 26.39 13.85 -13.79
CA ARG A 598 27.68 13.17 -14.01
C ARG A 598 28.04 12.26 -12.84
N LEU A 599 27.99 12.78 -11.61
CA LEU A 599 28.26 12.00 -10.41
C LEU A 599 27.37 10.76 -10.31
N PHE A 600 26.06 10.92 -10.56
CA PHE A 600 25.11 9.83 -10.59
C PHE A 600 25.46 8.80 -11.67
N GLY A 601 25.77 9.24 -12.89
CA GLY A 601 26.21 8.36 -13.97
C GLY A 601 27.45 7.54 -13.61
N ASP A 602 28.45 8.19 -13.01
CA ASP A 602 29.69 7.55 -12.57
C ASP A 602 29.40 6.52 -11.46
N LEU A 603 28.54 6.86 -10.48
CA LEU A 603 28.11 5.93 -9.43
C LEU A 603 27.36 4.73 -10.02
N MET A 604 26.42 4.94 -10.94
CA MET A 604 25.62 3.88 -11.57
C MET A 604 26.46 2.94 -12.45
N ALA A 605 27.67 3.34 -12.84
CA ALA A 605 28.64 2.50 -13.55
C ALA A 605 29.46 1.60 -12.61
N LEU A 606 29.43 1.86 -11.29
CA LEU A 606 30.14 1.04 -10.31
C LEU A 606 29.52 -0.37 -10.16
N PRO A 607 30.34 -1.37 -9.78
CA PRO A 607 29.83 -2.71 -9.54
C PRO A 607 28.89 -2.79 -8.33
N VAL A 608 27.94 -3.71 -8.40
CA VAL A 608 27.08 -4.11 -7.29
C VAL A 608 27.49 -5.51 -6.83
N VAL A 609 27.71 -5.68 -5.54
CA VAL A 609 27.93 -6.98 -4.90
C VAL A 609 26.67 -7.38 -4.15
N GLY A 610 25.97 -8.39 -4.63
CA GLY A 610 24.87 -9.02 -3.90
C GLY A 610 25.41 -10.11 -2.97
N VAL A 611 24.81 -10.27 -1.80
CA VAL A 611 25.13 -11.40 -0.91
C VAL A 611 23.86 -12.10 -0.47
N VAL A 612 23.75 -13.41 -0.72
CA VAL A 612 22.59 -14.23 -0.38
C VAL A 612 22.99 -15.45 0.44
N SER A 613 22.06 -15.98 1.23
CA SER A 613 22.29 -17.21 2.01
C SER A 613 22.07 -18.49 1.19
N TYR A 614 21.36 -18.41 0.06
CA TYR A 614 20.99 -19.57 -0.76
C TYR A 614 20.97 -19.19 -2.24
N GLU A 615 21.30 -20.14 -3.11
CA GLU A 615 21.35 -19.96 -4.56
C GLU A 615 20.01 -19.50 -5.15
N GLU A 616 18.88 -19.98 -4.61
CA GLU A 616 17.54 -19.54 -5.03
C GLU A 616 17.27 -18.03 -4.81
N GLY A 617 18.07 -17.35 -3.99
CA GLY A 617 17.99 -15.91 -3.77
C GLY A 617 18.68 -15.09 -4.86
N VAL A 618 19.50 -15.70 -5.72
CA VAL A 618 20.31 -14.97 -6.71
C VAL A 618 19.44 -14.28 -7.75
N CYS A 619 18.56 -15.00 -8.44
CA CYS A 619 17.68 -14.45 -9.47
C CYS A 619 16.81 -13.29 -8.99
N PRO A 620 16.02 -13.44 -7.91
CA PRO A 620 15.19 -12.33 -7.44
C PRO A 620 16.03 -11.15 -6.96
N LEU A 621 17.22 -11.38 -6.39
CA LEU A 621 18.11 -10.29 -6.00
C LEU A 621 18.57 -9.50 -7.23
N VAL A 622 19.04 -10.19 -8.27
CA VAL A 622 19.47 -9.56 -9.53
C VAL A 622 18.33 -8.76 -10.17
N ARG A 623 17.14 -9.35 -10.30
CA ARG A 623 15.97 -8.64 -10.87
C ARG A 623 15.53 -7.46 -10.02
N SER A 624 15.65 -7.54 -8.69
CA SER A 624 15.29 -6.43 -7.79
C SER A 624 16.13 -5.17 -8.00
N LEU A 625 17.35 -5.31 -8.53
CA LEU A 625 18.23 -4.16 -8.82
C LEU A 625 17.62 -3.20 -9.84
N ALA A 626 16.74 -3.70 -10.73
CA ALA A 626 16.01 -2.87 -11.67
C ALA A 626 15.14 -1.83 -10.96
N LEU A 627 14.44 -2.21 -9.88
CA LEU A 627 13.72 -1.22 -9.06
C LEU A 627 14.67 -0.46 -8.14
N ALA A 628 15.61 -1.16 -7.49
CA ALA A 628 16.49 -0.56 -6.49
C ALA A 628 17.29 0.63 -7.03
N PHE A 629 17.74 0.55 -8.28
CA PHE A 629 18.44 1.63 -8.98
C PHE A 629 17.58 2.33 -10.05
N ALA A 630 16.25 2.15 -9.99
CA ALA A 630 15.28 2.73 -10.93
C ALA A 630 15.67 2.55 -12.42
N GLY A 631 16.25 1.40 -12.77
CA GLY A 631 16.68 1.06 -14.12
C GLY A 631 17.93 1.80 -14.61
N HIS A 632 18.67 2.49 -13.75
CA HIS A 632 19.84 3.30 -14.12
C HIS A 632 21.18 2.59 -13.96
N HIS A 633 21.28 1.51 -13.19
CA HIS A 633 22.54 0.78 -13.00
C HIS A 633 23.05 0.16 -14.31
N ARG A 634 24.36 0.26 -14.55
CA ARG A 634 25.06 -0.20 -15.76
C ARG A 634 26.37 -0.96 -15.46
N GLY A 635 26.78 -1.01 -14.20
CA GLY A 635 27.97 -1.73 -13.78
C GLY A 635 27.78 -3.26 -13.79
N GLY A 636 28.85 -4.00 -13.54
CA GLY A 636 28.78 -5.44 -13.33
C GLY A 636 28.08 -5.80 -12.01
N VAL A 637 27.47 -6.99 -11.95
CA VAL A 637 26.85 -7.54 -10.75
C VAL A 637 27.60 -8.81 -10.34
N ARG A 638 27.97 -8.91 -9.06
CA ARG A 638 28.59 -10.13 -8.51
C ARG A 638 27.76 -10.60 -7.34
N VAL A 639 27.22 -11.81 -7.39
CA VAL A 639 26.42 -12.36 -6.30
C VAL A 639 27.21 -13.43 -5.56
N SER A 640 27.46 -13.17 -4.29
CA SER A 640 28.11 -14.12 -3.38
C SER A 640 27.08 -14.96 -2.65
N VAL A 641 27.18 -16.29 -2.77
CA VAL A 641 26.29 -17.24 -2.08
C VAL A 641 27.01 -17.80 -0.87
N GLU A 642 26.57 -17.43 0.34
CA GLU A 642 27.13 -17.97 1.58
C GLU A 642 26.79 -19.45 1.72
N GLN A 643 27.80 -20.32 1.72
CA GLN A 643 27.58 -21.76 1.86
C GLN A 643 27.32 -22.14 3.32
N HIS A 644 26.06 -22.36 3.66
CA HIS A 644 25.69 -23.13 4.85
C HIS A 644 25.78 -24.61 4.48
N GLY A 645 26.80 -25.34 4.92
CA GLY A 645 27.00 -26.78 4.63
C GLY A 645 25.89 -27.72 5.16
N GLY A 646 24.65 -27.54 4.68
CA GLY A 646 23.42 -28.21 5.06
C GLY A 646 22.43 -28.23 3.88
N ALA A 647 21.16 -28.52 4.18
CA ALA A 647 20.11 -28.67 3.16
C ALA A 647 19.89 -27.41 2.31
N THR A 648 19.67 -27.59 1.02
CA THR A 648 19.15 -26.55 0.11
C THR A 648 17.78 -26.05 0.56
N LEU A 649 17.33 -24.88 0.08
CA LEU A 649 15.99 -24.38 0.41
C LEU A 649 14.90 -25.32 -0.10
N ARG A 650 15.05 -25.91 -1.29
CA ARG A 650 14.18 -26.98 -1.79
C ARG A 650 14.07 -28.16 -0.82
N GLU A 651 15.19 -28.65 -0.30
CA GLU A 651 15.17 -29.73 0.70
C GLU A 651 14.53 -29.27 2.02
N ALA A 652 14.77 -28.03 2.45
CA ALA A 652 14.15 -27.45 3.63
C ALA A 652 12.62 -27.34 3.46
N ARG A 653 12.11 -26.93 2.29
CA ARG A 653 10.67 -26.92 1.97
C ARG A 653 10.05 -28.31 2.12
N ALA A 654 10.67 -29.31 1.52
CA ALA A 654 10.19 -30.69 1.56
C ALA A 654 10.18 -31.24 3.00
N ALA A 655 11.26 -30.99 3.76
CA ALA A 655 11.36 -31.44 5.15
C ALA A 655 10.33 -30.75 6.07
N LEU A 656 10.00 -29.50 5.78
CA LEU A 656 9.02 -28.73 6.55
C LEU A 656 7.57 -28.96 6.09
N GLY A 657 7.34 -29.65 4.97
CA GLY A 657 6.02 -29.75 4.35
C GLY A 657 5.46 -28.37 4.02
N HIS A 658 6.29 -27.48 3.46
CA HIS A 658 5.91 -26.10 3.17
C HIS A 658 4.75 -26.06 2.17
N ARG A 659 3.63 -25.47 2.58
CA ARG A 659 2.34 -25.64 1.90
C ARG A 659 2.04 -24.58 0.84
N VAL A 660 2.79 -23.49 0.85
CA VAL A 660 2.48 -22.31 0.05
C VAL A 660 3.46 -22.25 -1.11
N VAL A 661 2.92 -22.23 -2.32
CA VAL A 661 3.68 -22.14 -3.57
C VAL A 661 3.10 -21.02 -4.43
N SER A 662 3.89 -20.45 -5.33
CA SER A 662 3.37 -19.64 -6.42
C SER A 662 3.16 -20.53 -7.63
N ALA A 663 1.91 -20.66 -8.09
CA ALA A 663 1.65 -21.39 -9.33
C ALA A 663 1.91 -20.52 -10.58
N MET A 664 2.14 -19.21 -10.42
CA MET A 664 2.39 -18.30 -11.54
C MET A 664 3.68 -18.70 -12.27
N PRO A 665 3.60 -19.06 -13.57
CA PRO A 665 4.78 -19.33 -14.36
C PRO A 665 5.58 -18.05 -14.57
N ALA A 666 6.88 -18.17 -14.33
CA ALA A 666 7.81 -17.11 -14.60
C ALA A 666 9.15 -17.67 -15.06
N PRO A 667 9.87 -16.95 -15.93
CA PRO A 667 11.09 -17.45 -16.51
C PRO A 667 12.19 -17.57 -15.45
N ALA A 668 12.92 -18.69 -15.49
CA ALA A 668 14.15 -18.88 -14.75
C ALA A 668 15.23 -17.92 -15.28
N CYS A 669 16.06 -17.40 -14.39
CA CYS A 669 17.16 -16.51 -14.77
C CYS A 669 18.23 -17.26 -15.57
N THR A 670 18.66 -16.63 -16.66
CA THR A 670 19.94 -16.94 -17.32
C THR A 670 20.73 -15.65 -17.41
N TYR A 671 22.01 -15.67 -17.07
CA TYR A 671 22.79 -14.45 -16.84
C TYR A 671 23.75 -14.13 -17.99
N LYS A 672 23.95 -12.83 -18.24
CA LYS A 672 25.03 -12.33 -19.10
C LYS A 672 26.38 -12.43 -18.39
N GLU A 673 27.46 -12.27 -19.16
CA GLU A 673 28.84 -12.17 -18.65
C GLU A 673 29.06 -11.06 -17.59
N GLN A 674 28.16 -10.08 -17.55
CA GLN A 674 28.18 -8.97 -16.59
C GLN A 674 27.73 -9.38 -15.18
N VAL A 675 27.11 -10.56 -15.05
CA VAL A 675 26.64 -11.11 -13.77
C VAL A 675 27.44 -12.38 -13.46
N SER A 676 28.19 -12.38 -12.36
CA SER A 676 28.86 -13.59 -11.85
C SER A 676 28.24 -14.06 -10.54
N VAL A 677 28.26 -15.37 -10.31
CA VAL A 677 27.82 -15.99 -9.06
C VAL A 677 29.00 -16.75 -8.47
N ASP A 678 29.40 -16.38 -7.26
CA ASP A 678 30.58 -16.91 -6.59
C ASP A 678 30.22 -17.46 -5.21
N PRO A 679 30.84 -18.54 -4.73
CA PRO A 679 30.68 -18.97 -3.36
C PRO A 679 31.30 -17.94 -2.38
N ALA A 680 30.71 -17.80 -1.21
CA ALA A 680 31.27 -17.09 -0.07
C ALA A 680 31.43 -18.02 1.13
N ALA A 681 32.50 -17.78 1.90
CA ALA A 681 32.76 -18.54 3.11
C ALA A 681 31.75 -18.17 4.20
N ARG A 682 31.38 -19.15 5.03
CA ARG A 682 30.49 -18.91 6.17
C ARG A 682 31.12 -17.91 7.14
N GLY A 683 30.36 -16.86 7.49
CA GLY A 683 30.80 -15.83 8.43
C GLY A 683 31.78 -14.81 7.84
N GLU A 684 32.03 -14.85 6.53
CA GLU A 684 32.82 -13.84 5.83
C GLU A 684 32.14 -12.46 5.99
N SER A 685 32.93 -11.45 6.38
CA SER A 685 32.41 -10.10 6.58
C SER A 685 32.06 -9.45 5.25
N VAL A 686 31.12 -8.49 5.26
CA VAL A 686 30.75 -7.71 4.06
C VAL A 686 31.97 -7.07 3.41
N ALA A 687 32.91 -6.55 4.22
CA ALA A 687 34.11 -5.91 3.71
C ALA A 687 35.06 -6.91 3.01
N GLU A 688 35.20 -8.13 3.52
CA GLU A 688 36.00 -9.19 2.89
C GLU A 688 35.39 -9.64 1.57
N ILE A 689 34.07 -9.90 1.55
CA ILE A 689 33.33 -10.26 0.34
C ILE A 689 33.48 -9.15 -0.71
N ALA A 690 33.29 -7.88 -0.31
CA ALA A 690 33.43 -6.75 -1.21
C ALA A 690 34.85 -6.63 -1.79
N ARG A 691 35.90 -6.75 -0.96
CA ARG A 691 37.30 -6.72 -1.43
C ARG A 691 37.60 -7.83 -2.42
N ARG A 692 37.16 -9.06 -2.13
CA ARG A 692 37.35 -10.21 -3.01
C ARG A 692 36.60 -10.02 -4.32
N ALA A 693 35.32 -9.65 -4.24
CA ALA A 693 34.47 -9.46 -5.41
C ALA A 693 34.97 -8.30 -6.27
N MET A 694 35.47 -7.20 -5.70
CA MET A 694 35.90 -6.02 -6.45
C MET A 694 37.39 -6.03 -6.85
N GLY A 695 38.13 -7.13 -6.58
CA GLY A 695 39.55 -7.30 -6.91
C GLY A 695 40.48 -6.37 -6.11
N GLU A 696 41.77 -6.28 -6.49
CA GLU A 696 42.60 -5.12 -6.08
C GLU A 696 41.87 -3.88 -6.59
N MET A 697 41.13 -3.21 -5.71
CA MET A 697 40.20 -2.18 -6.12
C MET A 697 40.97 -1.10 -6.88
N ARG A 698 40.83 -1.05 -8.20
CA ARG A 698 41.28 0.05 -9.08
C ARG A 698 40.05 0.85 -9.53
N GLY A 699 40.14 2.18 -9.59
CA GLY A 699 39.00 3.07 -9.91
C GLY A 699 38.23 3.60 -8.70
N GLY A 700 36.98 4.04 -8.87
CA GLY A 700 36.12 4.57 -7.80
C GLY A 700 35.68 6.02 -8.04
N VAL A 701 34.58 6.40 -7.40
CA VAL A 701 33.94 7.71 -7.56
C VAL A 701 34.08 8.50 -6.27
N GLU A 702 34.70 9.66 -6.34
CA GLU A 702 34.87 10.54 -5.18
C GLU A 702 33.60 11.35 -4.94
N LEU A 703 33.04 11.25 -3.74
CA LEU A 703 31.89 12.06 -3.36
C LEU A 703 32.33 13.50 -3.09
N PRO A 704 31.73 14.50 -3.76
CA PRO A 704 32.10 15.88 -3.56
C PRO A 704 31.80 16.34 -2.13
N TRP A 705 32.46 17.41 -1.69
CA TRP A 705 32.23 18.03 -0.38
C TRP A 705 30.79 18.51 -0.18
N THR A 706 30.02 18.68 -1.26
CA THR A 706 28.59 19.00 -1.22
C THR A 706 27.72 17.84 -0.78
N CYS A 707 28.25 16.62 -0.70
CA CYS A 707 27.59 15.46 -0.09
C CYS A 707 27.87 15.41 1.42
N GLY A 708 26.88 15.82 2.22
CA GLY A 708 26.94 15.82 3.69
C GLY A 708 26.81 14.43 4.31
N GLY A 709 26.65 14.37 5.64
CA GLY A 709 26.38 13.10 6.35
C GLY A 709 27.60 12.18 6.53
N GLY A 710 28.81 12.73 6.49
CA GLY A 710 30.07 11.96 6.63
C GLY A 710 30.58 11.33 5.31
N GLY A 711 29.87 11.55 4.19
CA GLY A 711 30.25 11.03 2.87
C GLY A 711 31.26 11.87 2.09
N ALA A 712 31.45 13.14 2.46
CA ALA A 712 32.35 14.07 1.76
C ALA A 712 33.79 13.53 1.70
N GLY A 713 34.35 13.46 0.49
CA GLY A 713 35.73 12.99 0.27
C GLY A 713 35.90 11.47 0.33
N LEU A 714 34.82 10.71 0.56
CA LEU A 714 34.86 9.24 0.42
C LEU A 714 34.96 8.86 -1.05
N ARG A 715 35.80 7.87 -1.34
CA ARG A 715 35.90 7.24 -2.66
C ARG A 715 35.09 5.95 -2.66
N VAL A 716 33.94 6.01 -3.32
CA VAL A 716 33.01 4.89 -3.44
C VAL A 716 33.53 3.91 -4.49
N ARG A 717 33.70 2.65 -4.09
CA ARG A 717 34.23 1.56 -4.93
C ARG A 717 33.13 0.72 -5.58
N GLY A 718 31.95 0.74 -4.98
CA GLY A 718 30.75 0.04 -5.44
C GLY A 718 29.70 -0.05 -4.36
N PHE A 719 28.62 -0.77 -4.67
CA PHE A 719 27.51 -1.00 -3.77
C PHE A 719 27.52 -2.45 -3.27
N VAL A 720 27.03 -2.67 -2.06
CA VAL A 720 26.78 -4.00 -1.53
C VAL A 720 25.34 -4.10 -1.06
N VAL A 721 24.63 -5.13 -1.53
CA VAL A 721 23.30 -5.51 -1.05
C VAL A 721 23.46 -6.79 -0.23
N ASP A 722 23.55 -6.66 1.09
CA ASP A 722 23.66 -7.80 2.00
C ASP A 722 22.26 -8.33 2.36
N ALA A 723 21.80 -9.29 1.56
CA ALA A 723 20.50 -9.95 1.69
C ALA A 723 20.56 -11.23 2.55
N ARG A 724 21.71 -11.51 3.19
CA ARG A 724 21.86 -12.71 4.03
C ARG A 724 20.89 -12.69 5.21
N THR A 725 20.52 -13.89 5.62
CA THR A 725 19.78 -14.12 6.86
C THR A 725 20.78 -14.65 7.89
N ARG A 726 21.19 -13.81 8.85
CA ARG A 726 22.16 -14.25 9.87
C ARG A 726 21.49 -15.29 10.78
N GLY A 727 21.97 -16.54 10.75
CA GLY A 727 21.40 -17.60 11.58
C GLY A 727 21.80 -19.02 11.18
N ALA A 728 21.42 -19.98 12.03
CA ALA A 728 21.54 -21.43 11.80
C ALA A 728 20.61 -21.89 10.65
N PRO A 729 20.71 -23.13 10.13
CA PRO A 729 19.95 -23.55 8.94
C PRO A 729 18.43 -23.41 9.11
N VAL A 730 17.72 -23.24 7.99
CA VAL A 730 16.25 -23.11 7.95
C VAL A 730 15.59 -24.32 8.63
N ARG A 731 14.83 -24.06 9.71
CA ARG A 731 14.17 -25.09 10.54
C ARG A 731 12.69 -24.80 10.81
N SER A 732 12.12 -23.76 10.20
CA SER A 732 10.71 -23.40 10.33
C SER A 732 10.23 -22.70 9.06
N ALA A 733 8.92 -22.68 8.83
CA ALA A 733 8.32 -21.96 7.70
C ALA A 733 8.60 -20.44 7.77
N ALA A 734 8.65 -19.87 8.97
CA ALA A 734 9.05 -18.46 9.15
C ALA A 734 10.50 -18.23 8.71
N ALA A 735 11.44 -19.08 9.17
CA ALA A 735 12.85 -18.99 8.77
C ALA A 735 13.05 -19.23 7.27
N LEU A 736 12.23 -20.10 6.65
CA LEU A 736 12.25 -20.33 5.20
C LEU A 736 11.87 -19.05 4.44
N ARG A 737 10.78 -18.40 4.86
CA ARG A 737 10.32 -17.14 4.25
C ARG A 737 11.35 -16.03 4.44
N ASP A 738 12.01 -15.97 5.59
CA ASP A 738 13.03 -14.95 5.83
C ASP A 738 14.37 -15.26 5.16
N ALA A 739 14.66 -16.50 4.77
CA ALA A 739 15.90 -16.92 4.11
C ALA A 739 16.16 -16.25 2.75
N LEU A 740 15.09 -15.73 2.16
CA LEU A 740 15.04 -15.19 0.81
C LEU A 740 14.52 -13.77 0.86
N ALA A 741 15.40 -12.79 0.83
CA ALA A 741 14.99 -11.40 0.90
C ALA A 741 15.67 -10.57 -0.19
N VAL A 742 14.93 -9.61 -0.75
CA VAL A 742 15.49 -8.69 -1.75
C VAL A 742 15.01 -7.27 -1.49
N PRO A 743 15.81 -6.24 -1.82
CA PRO A 743 15.35 -4.86 -1.80
C PRO A 743 14.08 -4.69 -2.63
N ALA A 744 13.17 -3.88 -2.10
CA ALA A 744 11.84 -3.71 -2.66
C ALA A 744 11.45 -2.25 -2.71
N GLN A 745 12.43 -1.36 -2.86
CA GLN A 745 12.20 0.05 -3.09
C GLN A 745 13.32 0.65 -3.95
N THR A 746 13.07 1.82 -4.53
CA THR A 746 14.12 2.69 -5.05
C THR A 746 15.04 3.15 -3.92
N LEU A 747 16.33 2.90 -4.06
CA LEU A 747 17.36 3.30 -3.11
C LEU A 747 17.90 4.69 -3.46
N SER A 748 18.28 5.45 -2.45
CA SER A 748 19.03 6.70 -2.57
C SER A 748 20.32 6.63 -1.76
N LEU A 749 21.21 7.62 -1.93
CA LEU A 749 22.53 7.59 -1.29
C LEU A 749 22.46 7.56 0.26
N GLU A 750 21.41 8.14 0.85
CA GLU A 750 21.15 8.11 2.31
C GLU A 750 20.72 6.73 2.85
N ASP A 751 20.30 5.81 1.98
CA ASP A 751 19.93 4.44 2.38
C ASP A 751 21.17 3.55 2.60
N PHE A 752 22.37 4.03 2.29
CA PHE A 752 23.58 3.25 2.39
C PHE A 752 24.46 3.71 3.54
N ARG A 753 25.05 2.74 4.25
CA ARG A 753 26.16 3.01 5.16
C ARG A 753 27.50 2.80 4.43
N ALA A 754 28.46 3.67 4.69
CA ALA A 754 29.81 3.50 4.16
C ALA A 754 30.59 2.45 4.98
N VAL A 755 31.25 1.51 4.30
CA VAL A 755 32.12 0.50 4.91
C VAL A 755 33.48 0.56 4.25
N ALA A 756 34.53 0.78 5.05
CA ALA A 756 35.90 0.82 4.56
C ALA A 756 36.34 -0.54 4.00
N VAL A 757 36.92 -0.52 2.81
CA VAL A 757 37.37 -1.71 2.09
C VAL A 757 38.81 -1.58 1.58
N GLY A 758 39.36 -0.37 1.47
CA GLY A 758 40.68 -0.14 0.90
C GLY A 758 41.81 0.00 1.91
N PRO A 759 43.05 0.20 1.41
CA PRO A 759 44.20 0.51 2.26
C PRO A 759 44.10 1.91 2.88
N SER A 760 43.33 2.82 2.25
CA SER A 760 42.92 4.10 2.82
C SER A 760 41.56 3.96 3.49
N GLU A 761 41.37 4.58 4.66
CA GLU A 761 40.07 4.65 5.33
C GLU A 761 39.00 5.37 4.49
N GLY A 762 39.41 6.19 3.51
CA GLY A 762 38.51 6.87 2.57
C GLY A 762 38.00 6.00 1.42
N ASP A 763 38.55 4.81 1.19
CA ASP A 763 38.07 3.87 0.16
C ASP A 763 36.95 3.00 0.74
N VAL A 764 35.72 3.22 0.29
CA VAL A 764 34.51 2.62 0.87
C VAL A 764 33.63 1.92 -0.15
N VAL A 765 32.85 0.95 0.32
CA VAL A 765 31.63 0.50 -0.37
C VAL A 765 30.40 1.01 0.35
N LEU A 766 29.33 1.22 -0.41
CA LEU A 766 28.03 1.63 0.10
C LEU A 766 27.17 0.39 0.34
N VAL A 767 26.89 0.09 1.60
CA VAL A 767 26.21 -1.14 2.00
C VAL A 767 24.77 -0.82 2.40
N VAL A 768 23.83 -1.59 1.85
CA VAL A 768 22.48 -1.73 2.39
C VAL A 768 22.31 -3.18 2.84
N SER A 769 21.82 -3.38 4.05
CA SER A 769 21.57 -4.71 4.60
C SER A 769 20.16 -4.81 5.19
N ARG A 770 19.70 -6.05 5.40
CA ARG A 770 18.42 -6.30 6.08
C ARG A 770 18.39 -5.76 7.51
N GLU A 771 19.54 -5.79 8.20
CA GLU A 771 19.66 -5.28 9.57
C GLU A 771 19.53 -3.75 9.58
N ASP A 772 20.13 -3.08 8.59
CA ASP A 772 20.05 -1.63 8.46
C ASP A 772 18.64 -1.18 8.01
N ALA A 773 17.87 -2.07 7.39
CA ALA A 773 16.56 -1.78 6.81
C ALA A 773 15.52 -1.26 7.81
N GLU A 774 15.58 -1.69 9.07
CA GLU A 774 14.68 -1.18 10.11
C GLU A 774 15.04 0.27 10.49
N ALA A 775 16.34 0.53 10.69
CA ALA A 775 16.83 1.87 11.03
C ALA A 775 16.64 2.88 9.89
N GLN A 776 16.81 2.44 8.64
CA GLN A 776 16.76 3.29 7.45
C GLN A 776 15.38 3.26 6.74
N ALA A 777 14.39 2.55 7.29
CA ALA A 777 13.07 2.35 6.69
C ALA A 777 13.11 1.78 5.25
N VAL A 778 14.13 0.99 4.91
CA VAL A 778 14.27 0.36 3.59
C VAL A 778 13.34 -0.85 3.49
N HIS A 779 12.54 -0.92 2.44
CA HIS A 779 11.59 -2.01 2.22
C HIS A 779 12.27 -3.22 1.57
N TRP A 780 11.90 -4.40 2.04
CA TRP A 780 12.38 -5.69 1.55
C TRP A 780 11.20 -6.62 1.32
N VAL A 781 11.29 -7.45 0.29
CA VAL A 781 10.38 -8.57 0.06
C VAL A 781 11.01 -9.82 0.63
N ASN A 782 10.41 -10.38 1.69
CA ASN A 782 10.77 -11.71 2.19
C ASN A 782 10.06 -12.81 1.39
N GLY A 783 10.70 -13.96 1.28
CA GLY A 783 10.34 -15.17 0.53
C GLY A 783 10.80 -15.16 -0.93
N ALA A 784 11.59 -14.18 -1.38
CA ALA A 784 11.89 -13.94 -2.80
C ALA A 784 12.67 -15.12 -3.41
N SER A 785 11.98 -15.97 -4.17
CA SER A 785 12.55 -17.10 -4.91
C SER A 785 11.83 -17.29 -6.23
N GLU A 786 12.55 -17.91 -7.17
CA GLU A 786 12.01 -18.37 -8.45
C GLU A 786 10.87 -19.39 -8.28
N SER A 787 10.92 -20.16 -7.20
CA SER A 787 9.98 -21.23 -6.86
C SER A 787 8.79 -20.74 -6.01
N ASP A 788 9.02 -19.76 -5.14
CA ASP A 788 7.99 -19.30 -4.18
C ASP A 788 7.30 -17.99 -4.57
N LEU A 789 7.97 -17.09 -5.30
CA LEU A 789 7.61 -15.67 -5.36
C LEU A 789 7.81 -14.97 -6.70
N LEU A 790 7.76 -15.66 -7.84
CA LEU A 790 7.80 -14.95 -9.13
C LEU A 790 6.49 -14.23 -9.48
N LEU A 791 6.20 -13.26 -8.63
CA LEU A 791 5.26 -12.16 -8.71
C LEU A 791 5.98 -10.84 -8.53
N THR A 792 7.09 -10.80 -7.79
CA THR A 792 7.75 -9.56 -7.44
C THR A 792 8.46 -8.94 -8.65
N TYR A 793 9.36 -9.68 -9.30
CA TYR A 793 10.01 -9.22 -10.53
C TYR A 793 9.95 -10.35 -11.57
N PRO A 794 8.79 -10.56 -12.21
CA PRO A 794 8.53 -11.77 -12.98
C PRO A 794 9.17 -11.76 -14.38
N LEU A 795 9.43 -10.60 -14.98
CA LEU A 795 10.06 -10.55 -16.30
C LEU A 795 11.59 -10.46 -16.20
N PRO A 796 12.30 -11.09 -17.15
CA PRO A 796 13.73 -10.93 -17.32
C PRO A 796 14.17 -9.48 -17.51
N VAL A 797 15.30 -9.11 -16.91
CA VAL A 797 15.88 -7.76 -17.02
C VAL A 797 17.03 -7.78 -18.01
N GLU A 798 16.87 -7.11 -19.16
CA GLU A 798 17.84 -7.09 -20.26
C GLU A 798 19.25 -6.67 -19.81
N ALA A 799 19.37 -5.79 -18.80
CA ALA A 799 20.67 -5.36 -18.29
C ALA A 799 21.49 -6.51 -17.66
N TYR A 800 20.85 -7.56 -17.16
CA TYR A 800 21.49 -8.60 -16.34
C TYR A 800 21.34 -10.01 -16.91
N GLU A 801 20.24 -10.26 -17.62
CA GLU A 801 19.88 -11.59 -18.10
C GLU A 801 20.22 -11.78 -19.58
N ASP A 802 20.59 -13.00 -19.95
CA ASP A 802 20.89 -13.39 -21.32
C ASP A 802 19.59 -13.49 -22.12
N MET A 803 19.38 -12.50 -22.99
CA MET A 803 18.17 -12.43 -23.81
C MET A 803 18.16 -13.49 -24.90
N ASP A 804 19.31 -14.03 -25.30
CA ASP A 804 19.40 -15.00 -26.40
C ASP A 804 19.34 -16.45 -25.90
N ALA A 805 19.32 -16.65 -24.57
CA ALA A 805 19.11 -17.94 -23.95
C ALA A 805 17.68 -18.48 -24.14
N GLU A 806 17.57 -19.80 -24.25
CA GLU A 806 16.29 -20.52 -24.30
C GLU A 806 15.42 -20.21 -23.08
N VAL A 807 14.12 -19.94 -23.30
CA VAL A 807 13.19 -19.70 -22.19
C VAL A 807 13.00 -20.95 -21.37
N ARG A 808 13.36 -20.89 -20.09
CA ARG A 808 13.08 -21.92 -19.10
C ARG A 808 12.14 -21.36 -18.06
N TRP A 809 11.23 -22.19 -17.57
CA TRP A 809 10.26 -21.81 -16.56
C TRP A 809 10.74 -22.25 -15.18
N SER A 810 10.49 -21.40 -14.19
CA SER A 810 10.79 -21.75 -12.81
C SER A 810 9.93 -22.92 -12.35
N VAL A 811 10.51 -23.71 -11.44
CA VAL A 811 9.86 -24.89 -10.86
C VAL A 811 9.60 -24.62 -9.38
N PRO A 812 8.34 -24.70 -8.91
CA PRO A 812 7.97 -24.60 -7.51
C PRO A 812 8.67 -25.60 -6.59
#